data_AF-A0A9D1MVC3-F1
#
_entry.id   AF-A0A9D1MVC3-F1
#
_cell.length_a   1.000
_cell.length_b   1.000
_cell.length_c   1.000
_cell.angle_alpha   90.00
_cell.angle_beta   90.00
_cell.angle_gamma   90.00
#
_symmetry.space_group_name_H-M   'P 1'
#
loop_
_entity.id
_entity.type
_entity.pdbx_description
1 polymer ?
#
loop_
_entity_poly.entity_id
_entity_poly.type
_entity_poly.pdbx_seq_one_letter_code
_entity_poly.pdbx_strand_id
1 'polypeptide(L)'
;MKEKIKSTVTTLVDNVQLHWSTPLKGYYMPFKEVVGYSIGGIGVKCISWMALQIILSTSNVIIGNTLGVGQTDMYILYVISVLANIPLTAIRANIVDNTRNRQGKYRPYIIKLGIPAAIVNILFVWFPYREFGNLFGDGTFFGKAKWYVVMCAVILLLNIIQNFCYNFFYEAYENLIHVLSPNTQERTNVASIKAVVYSLAPSIINIIIPMVAQRVANNNIYDITVYRYVYPPLTIVSFFFLVWVYSSTKEKIVRARSHFIQIKFVDAFREVMHNKYFWIISLAGWIGFLEAAFSNILSYLFNYGGYCNGDQYALIQTIYGNASLWGMLATPLAVRKWGKKKVLIFTNTLNILFIALMIPILDMAPAGAVIWLVLSVLYLNALVGAIFNTLSPAIQADIRDYQQYVSGERIDGMFAAVGTIGSIITLFTSGVLPLINERYGINMESATEVVNRLKDSGVMRQSGDTIGQAIRQALDSSGGEVTAYFSLYDPDILHNLLVVLILFSVFGAAMNVLPYFWYDLTEAKQRAIVAVLKIRALFEDFGNGVLNDRDLVEAVEIIDSAHEHYNVPVKHISKTGIKQARITHDRDAIKAAKKAYRDDQEFNKQIEIASFVMNELHKFEKPYGIKMLEESSIIYTRGVEALKNENVAQLKEQLRKAKAMPKGTYEEKETRKEVLRFYRNRITAAKYMKKYFGDKPVQVPDRTKLTELFNAEDINEEDMNKAYKRLYDAQKAHDKDEVAKIRAEIKELKKKEKELAAAEKVEANSQTYFNRACKPYIDAEKLVKQAENYKHFDEIKSRYEEAKVRVEEEERLAQEKALAEKAARDKENAEKRAAKKALKEEKKNKKNKK
;
A
#
# COMPACT_ATOMS: atom_id res chain seq x y z
N MET A 1 -19.06 -22.60 25.24
CA MET A 1 -18.56 -21.45 24.43
C MET A 1 -17.76 -20.45 25.29
N LYS A 2 -18.32 -19.93 26.41
CA LYS A 2 -17.59 -19.07 27.38
C LYS A 2 -16.27 -19.66 27.91
N GLU A 3 -16.23 -20.95 28.26
CA GLU A 3 -14.99 -21.59 28.74
C GLU A 3 -13.93 -21.75 27.65
N LYS A 4 -14.35 -22.02 26.41
CA LYS A 4 -13.46 -22.12 25.25
C LYS A 4 -12.88 -20.75 24.88
N ILE A 5 -13.67 -19.69 25.00
CA ILE A 5 -13.21 -18.29 24.84
C ILE A 5 -12.26 -17.93 25.96
N LYS A 6 -12.61 -18.24 27.23
CA LYS A 6 -11.77 -17.95 28.39
C LYS A 6 -10.43 -18.69 28.32
N SER A 7 -10.41 -19.98 27.97
CA SER A 7 -9.18 -20.73 27.78
C SER A 7 -8.33 -20.14 26.65
N THR A 8 -8.93 -19.86 25.49
CA THR A 8 -8.25 -19.23 24.34
C THR A 8 -7.65 -17.87 24.71
N VAL A 9 -8.37 -17.02 25.43
CA VAL A 9 -7.89 -15.70 25.88
C VAL A 9 -6.74 -15.86 26.89
N THR A 10 -6.82 -16.83 27.80
CA THR A 10 -5.76 -17.07 28.79
C THR A 10 -4.48 -17.59 28.10
N THR A 11 -4.60 -18.53 27.15
CA THR A 11 -3.49 -19.02 26.33
C THR A 11 -2.84 -17.90 25.51
N LEU A 12 -3.63 -16.93 25.05
CA LEU A 12 -3.13 -15.79 24.27
C LEU A 12 -2.32 -14.83 25.14
N VAL A 13 -2.79 -14.53 26.36
CA VAL A 13 -2.07 -13.69 27.33
C VAL A 13 -0.75 -14.34 27.76
N ASP A 14 -0.76 -15.65 28.02
CA ASP A 14 0.43 -16.39 28.42
C ASP A 14 1.46 -16.43 27.27
N ASN A 15 1.02 -16.65 26.03
CA ASN A 15 1.90 -16.61 24.85
C ASN A 15 2.53 -15.23 24.60
N VAL A 16 1.79 -14.15 24.84
CA VAL A 16 2.30 -12.77 24.72
C VAL A 16 3.38 -12.50 25.76
N GLN A 17 3.21 -12.96 27.00
CA GLN A 17 4.21 -12.81 28.05
C GLN A 17 5.48 -13.63 27.79
N LEU A 18 5.31 -14.87 27.29
CA LEU A 18 6.42 -15.80 27.04
C LEU A 18 7.29 -15.43 25.82
N HIS A 19 6.68 -14.92 24.75
CA HIS A 19 7.39 -14.57 23.51
C HIS A 19 7.53 -13.05 23.34
N TRP A 20 7.58 -12.32 24.46
CA TRP A 20 7.71 -10.88 24.45
C TRP A 20 9.00 -10.43 23.76
N SER A 21 10.14 -11.04 24.11
CA SER A 21 11.47 -10.64 23.59
C SER A 21 12.07 -11.66 22.61
N THR A 22 11.50 -12.85 22.51
CA THR A 22 11.96 -13.93 21.61
C THR A 22 10.82 -14.35 20.69
N PRO A 23 11.08 -14.54 19.38
CA PRO A 23 10.04 -14.91 18.43
C PRO A 23 9.49 -16.31 18.71
N LEU A 24 8.23 -16.54 18.31
CA LEU A 24 7.61 -17.87 18.33
C LEU A 24 8.32 -18.78 17.31
N LYS A 25 8.40 -20.10 17.54
CA LYS A 25 9.04 -21.03 16.58
C LYS A 25 8.33 -20.96 15.22
N GLY A 26 9.09 -20.78 14.13
CA GLY A 26 8.56 -20.56 12.77
C GLY A 26 8.14 -19.11 12.45
N TYR A 27 8.22 -18.23 13.44
CA TYR A 27 8.03 -16.78 13.32
C TYR A 27 9.36 -16.07 13.54
N TYR A 28 9.47 -14.85 13.05
CA TYR A 28 10.71 -14.08 13.06
C TYR A 28 10.59 -12.83 13.92
N MET A 29 9.39 -12.32 14.20
CA MET A 29 9.16 -11.15 15.04
C MET A 29 8.71 -11.58 16.46
N PRO A 30 9.41 -11.14 17.52
CA PRO A 30 8.91 -11.23 18.89
C PRO A 30 7.69 -10.32 19.08
N PHE A 31 6.85 -10.60 20.08
CA PHE A 31 5.65 -9.80 20.33
C PHE A 31 5.98 -8.33 20.63
N LYS A 32 7.12 -8.03 21.27
CA LYS A 32 7.58 -6.65 21.47
C LYS A 32 7.77 -5.89 20.14
N GLU A 33 8.29 -6.57 19.13
CA GLU A 33 8.49 -5.99 17.79
C GLU A 33 7.15 -5.81 17.06
N VAL A 34 6.25 -6.79 17.16
CA VAL A 34 4.88 -6.69 16.62
C VAL A 34 4.13 -5.52 17.25
N VAL A 35 4.17 -5.42 18.58
CA VAL A 35 3.54 -4.33 19.34
C VAL A 35 4.17 -2.98 19.01
N GLY A 36 5.51 -2.89 18.98
CA GLY A 36 6.22 -1.67 18.62
C GLY A 36 5.91 -1.21 17.19
N TYR A 37 5.84 -2.14 16.23
CA TYR A 37 5.48 -1.84 14.85
C TYR A 37 4.01 -1.42 14.71
N SER A 38 3.06 -2.12 15.34
CA SER A 38 1.63 -1.82 15.23
C SER A 38 1.21 -0.59 16.03
N ILE A 39 1.56 -0.50 17.33
CA ILE A 39 1.20 0.63 18.20
C ILE A 39 1.98 1.89 17.83
N GLY A 40 3.27 1.77 17.51
CA GLY A 40 4.05 2.89 16.97
C GLY A 40 3.47 3.45 15.66
N GLY A 41 2.66 2.67 14.96
CA GLY A 41 1.89 3.12 13.80
C GLY A 41 0.80 4.14 14.09
N ILE A 42 0.36 4.30 15.33
CA ILE A 42 -0.56 5.38 15.73
C ILE A 42 0.09 6.73 15.44
N GLY A 43 1.36 6.92 15.84
CA GLY A 43 2.10 8.14 15.55
C GLY A 43 2.30 8.38 14.06
N VAL A 44 2.56 7.31 13.29
CA VAL A 44 2.64 7.41 11.83
C VAL A 44 1.31 7.89 11.25
N LYS A 45 0.18 7.34 11.72
CA LYS A 45 -1.15 7.73 11.26
C LYS A 45 -1.57 9.12 11.72
N CYS A 46 -1.13 9.60 12.89
CA CYS A 46 -1.31 10.99 13.31
C CYS A 46 -0.60 11.95 12.36
N ILE A 47 0.66 11.68 12.00
CA ILE A 47 1.39 12.47 10.99
C ILE A 47 0.69 12.37 9.63
N SER A 48 0.24 11.18 9.21
CA SER A 48 -0.53 11.00 7.97
C SER A 48 -1.78 11.84 7.93
N TRP A 49 -2.56 11.83 9.01
CA TRP A 49 -3.80 12.60 9.08
C TRP A 49 -3.51 14.11 8.93
N MET A 50 -2.54 14.64 9.69
CA MET A 50 -2.15 16.06 9.59
C MET A 50 -1.62 16.41 8.18
N ALA A 51 -0.79 15.54 7.60
CA ALA A 51 -0.22 15.74 6.27
C ALA A 51 -1.29 15.75 5.19
N LEU A 52 -2.24 14.80 5.22
CA LEU A 52 -3.31 14.71 4.22
C LEU A 52 -4.24 15.92 4.24
N GLN A 53 -4.40 16.59 5.39
CA GLN A 53 -5.17 17.82 5.50
C GLN A 53 -4.45 19.04 4.90
N ILE A 54 -3.12 19.00 4.74
CA ILE A 54 -2.30 20.07 4.13
C ILE A 54 -1.96 19.74 2.67
N ILE A 55 -2.03 18.47 2.28
CA ILE A 55 -1.83 18.08 0.89
C ILE A 55 -2.96 18.68 0.05
N LEU A 56 -2.58 19.52 -0.92
CA LEU A 56 -3.48 20.20 -1.84
C LEU A 56 -4.38 19.18 -2.53
N SER A 57 -5.67 19.48 -2.51
CA SER A 57 -6.72 18.83 -3.28
C SER A 57 -7.79 19.88 -3.58
N THR A 58 -8.61 19.64 -4.60
CA THR A 58 -9.72 20.55 -4.94
C THR A 58 -10.79 20.65 -3.84
N SER A 59 -10.83 19.67 -2.94
CA SER A 59 -11.74 19.60 -1.79
C SER A 59 -11.06 19.98 -0.46
N ASN A 60 -9.85 20.55 -0.48
CA ASN A 60 -9.14 20.87 0.74
C ASN A 60 -9.80 22.02 1.49
N VAL A 61 -10.54 21.66 2.55
CA VAL A 61 -11.36 22.59 3.33
C VAL A 61 -10.50 23.53 4.18
N ILE A 62 -9.33 23.09 4.67
CA ILE A 62 -8.44 23.96 5.46
C ILE A 62 -7.88 25.07 4.56
N ILE A 63 -7.29 24.72 3.42
CA ILE A 63 -6.64 25.74 2.58
C ILE A 63 -7.70 26.66 1.94
N GLY A 64 -8.85 26.11 1.56
CA GLY A 64 -9.95 26.89 0.99
C GLY A 64 -10.61 27.80 2.02
N ASN A 65 -11.21 27.20 3.07
CA ASN A 65 -12.06 27.94 4.01
C ASN A 65 -11.27 28.66 5.10
N THR A 66 -10.12 28.11 5.54
CA THR A 66 -9.34 28.70 6.65
C THR A 66 -8.35 29.75 6.17
N LEU A 67 -7.70 29.54 5.02
CA LEU A 67 -6.70 30.46 4.46
C LEU A 67 -7.27 31.40 3.39
N GLY A 68 -8.49 31.15 2.90
CA GLY A 68 -9.16 32.01 1.92
C GLY A 68 -8.62 31.87 0.50
N VAL A 69 -8.02 30.73 0.15
CA VAL A 69 -7.59 30.46 -1.24
C VAL A 69 -8.82 30.14 -2.08
N GLY A 70 -9.05 30.94 -3.12
CA GLY A 70 -10.16 30.74 -4.05
C GLY A 70 -10.09 29.38 -4.77
N GLN A 71 -11.24 28.82 -5.16
CA GLN A 71 -11.33 27.49 -5.77
C GLN A 71 -10.51 27.34 -7.06
N THR A 72 -10.52 28.36 -7.93
CA THR A 72 -9.73 28.37 -9.17
C THR A 72 -8.23 28.38 -8.89
N ASP A 73 -7.79 29.19 -7.94
CA ASP A 73 -6.38 29.29 -7.55
C ASP A 73 -5.94 27.99 -6.86
N MET A 74 -6.79 27.39 -6.02
CA MET A 74 -6.58 26.07 -5.41
C MET A 74 -6.35 25.00 -6.47
N TYR A 75 -7.17 24.98 -7.53
CA TYR A 75 -7.04 24.04 -8.63
C TYR A 75 -5.71 24.23 -9.36
N ILE A 76 -5.29 25.48 -9.63
CA ILE A 76 -3.99 25.78 -10.24
C ILE A 76 -2.84 25.27 -9.36
N LEU A 77 -2.87 25.54 -8.05
CA LEU A 77 -1.86 25.05 -7.11
C LEU A 77 -1.84 23.51 -7.06
N TYR A 78 -3.01 22.88 -7.10
CA TYR A 78 -3.14 21.43 -7.15
C TYR A 78 -2.54 20.85 -8.44
N VAL A 79 -2.80 21.45 -9.61
CA VAL A 79 -2.18 21.07 -10.90
C VAL A 79 -0.65 21.07 -10.79
N ILE A 80 -0.07 22.16 -10.30
CA ILE A 80 1.39 22.29 -10.20
C ILE A 80 1.95 21.27 -9.21
N SER A 81 1.28 21.08 -8.07
CA SER A 81 1.69 20.09 -7.06
C SER A 81 1.66 18.65 -7.61
N VAL A 82 0.60 18.28 -8.33
CA VAL A 82 0.47 16.96 -8.96
C VAL A 82 1.60 16.73 -9.97
N LEU A 83 1.86 17.70 -10.85
CA LEU A 83 2.92 17.60 -11.85
C LEU A 83 4.32 17.51 -11.21
N ALA A 84 4.56 18.24 -10.11
CA ALA A 84 5.80 18.14 -9.34
C ALA A 84 5.96 16.78 -8.63
N ASN A 85 4.87 16.15 -8.17
CA ASN A 85 4.93 14.89 -7.43
C ASN A 85 5.31 13.68 -8.31
N ILE A 86 5.05 13.73 -9.62
CA ILE A 86 5.42 12.65 -10.57
C ILE A 86 6.95 12.38 -10.55
N PRO A 87 7.84 13.35 -10.84
CA PRO A 87 9.29 13.13 -10.76
C PRO A 87 9.77 12.89 -9.33
N LEU A 88 9.15 13.53 -8.32
CA LEU A 88 9.50 13.32 -6.92
C LEU A 88 9.28 11.87 -6.49
N THR A 89 8.18 11.23 -6.92
CA THR A 89 7.90 9.82 -6.65
C THR A 89 8.98 8.90 -7.25
N ALA A 90 9.43 9.20 -8.47
CA ALA A 90 10.53 8.46 -9.09
C ALA A 90 11.85 8.63 -8.32
N ILE A 91 12.13 9.82 -7.81
CA ILE A 91 13.30 10.08 -6.95
C ILE A 91 13.21 9.26 -5.66
N ARG A 92 12.06 9.27 -4.96
CA ARG A 92 11.85 8.48 -3.74
C ARG A 92 12.09 6.99 -3.96
N ALA A 93 11.47 6.43 -5.01
CA ALA A 93 11.63 5.03 -5.36
C ALA A 93 13.10 4.68 -5.63
N ASN A 94 13.80 5.53 -6.37
CA ASN A 94 15.22 5.34 -6.68
C ASN A 94 16.11 5.41 -5.42
N ILE A 95 15.82 6.31 -4.47
CA ILE A 95 16.56 6.37 -3.21
C ILE A 95 16.35 5.08 -2.41
N VAL A 96 15.10 4.66 -2.22
CA VAL A 96 14.75 3.44 -1.47
C VAL A 96 15.43 2.22 -2.09
N ASP A 97 15.38 2.06 -3.41
CA ASP A 97 15.93 0.88 -4.09
C ASP A 97 17.46 0.81 -4.08
N ASN A 98 18.14 1.95 -3.93
CA ASN A 98 19.60 1.99 -3.82
C ASN A 98 20.11 2.10 -2.37
N THR A 99 19.22 2.26 -1.37
CA THR A 99 19.66 2.38 0.03
C THR A 99 20.09 1.01 0.58
N ARG A 100 21.32 0.92 1.07
CA ARG A 100 21.93 -0.31 1.62
C ARG A 100 22.73 -0.03 2.89
N ASN A 101 22.09 0.62 3.86
CA ASN A 101 22.72 0.94 5.14
C ASN A 101 22.49 -0.20 6.17
N ARG A 102 23.47 -0.47 7.05
CA ARG A 102 23.35 -1.38 8.22
C ARG A 102 22.15 -1.12 9.12
N GLN A 103 21.62 0.11 9.14
CA GLN A 103 20.43 0.49 9.88
C GLN A 103 19.11 -0.06 9.29
N GLY A 104 19.14 -0.55 8.05
CA GLY A 104 17.99 -1.07 7.29
C GLY A 104 17.67 -0.24 6.03
N LYS A 105 16.93 -0.83 5.09
CA LYS A 105 16.46 -0.19 3.84
C LYS A 105 15.35 0.85 4.11
N TYR A 106 14.43 0.56 5.03
CA TYR A 106 13.22 1.35 5.27
C TYR A 106 13.22 2.03 6.64
N ARG A 107 13.72 1.34 7.66
CA ARG A 107 13.74 1.76 9.06
C ARG A 107 14.35 3.15 9.30
N PRO A 108 15.48 3.55 8.69
CA PRO A 108 16.07 4.88 8.90
C PRO A 108 15.17 6.02 8.43
N TYR A 109 14.41 5.81 7.35
CA TYR A 109 13.56 6.83 6.75
C TYR A 109 12.32 7.14 7.58
N ILE A 110 11.92 6.23 8.48
CA ILE A 110 10.83 6.45 9.45
C ILE A 110 11.14 7.68 10.31
N ILE A 111 12.40 7.84 10.75
CA ILE A 111 12.83 9.01 11.53
C ILE A 111 13.29 10.14 10.60
N LYS A 112 14.20 9.84 9.66
CA LYS A 112 14.84 10.87 8.82
C LYS A 112 13.85 11.70 8.01
N LEU A 113 12.71 11.12 7.61
CA LEU A 113 11.68 11.81 6.83
C LEU A 113 10.37 12.01 7.59
N GLY A 114 10.11 11.21 8.64
CA GLY A 114 8.98 11.44 9.56
C GLY A 114 9.11 12.75 10.35
N ILE A 115 10.33 13.09 10.83
CA ILE A 115 10.57 14.35 11.55
C ILE A 115 10.35 15.57 10.64
N PRO A 116 10.98 15.68 9.45
CA PRO A 116 10.68 16.76 8.51
C PRO A 116 9.19 16.88 8.16
N ALA A 117 8.50 15.76 7.92
CA ALA A 117 7.07 15.79 7.61
C ALA A 117 6.23 16.37 8.77
N ALA A 118 6.62 16.09 10.02
CA ALA A 118 5.96 16.63 11.19
C ALA A 118 6.30 18.13 11.42
N ILE A 119 7.54 18.54 11.15
CA ILE A 119 7.94 19.96 11.21
C ILE A 119 7.17 20.78 10.18
N VAL A 120 7.04 20.28 8.95
CA VAL A 120 6.28 20.97 7.90
C VAL A 120 4.80 21.11 8.28
N ASN A 121 4.20 20.11 8.93
CA ASN A 121 2.84 20.23 9.46
C ASN A 121 2.71 21.38 10.48
N ILE A 122 3.65 21.52 11.42
CA ILE A 122 3.65 22.62 12.40
C ILE A 122 3.88 23.96 11.69
N LEU A 123 4.89 24.02 10.83
CA LEU A 123 5.27 25.22 10.10
C LEU A 123 4.12 25.75 9.25
N PHE A 124 3.36 24.86 8.61
CA PHE A 124 2.19 25.23 7.82
C PHE A 124 1.14 25.96 8.65
N VAL A 125 0.76 25.40 9.80
CA VAL A 125 -0.34 25.95 10.62
C VAL A 125 0.06 27.22 11.40
N TRP A 126 1.34 27.33 11.75
CA TRP A 126 1.91 28.49 12.44
C TRP A 126 2.47 29.55 11.50
N PHE A 127 2.43 29.32 10.18
CA PHE A 127 2.91 30.30 9.22
C PHE A 127 2.07 31.60 9.32
N PRO A 128 2.70 32.79 9.37
CA PRO A 128 1.99 34.06 9.53
C PRO A 128 1.36 34.56 8.22
N TYR A 129 0.45 33.77 7.63
CA TYR A 129 -0.19 34.09 6.35
C TYR A 129 -0.92 35.45 6.35
N ARG A 130 -1.50 35.84 7.50
CA ARG A 130 -2.24 37.10 7.65
C ARG A 130 -1.34 38.34 7.69
N GLU A 131 -0.04 38.19 7.95
CA GLU A 131 0.90 39.32 8.03
C GLU A 131 1.56 39.64 6.69
N PHE A 132 1.27 38.87 5.64
CA PHE A 132 1.86 39.06 4.31
C PHE A 132 1.49 40.38 3.65
N GLY A 133 0.31 40.94 3.97
CA GLY A 133 -0.05 42.29 3.54
C GLY A 133 0.95 43.33 4.04
N ASN A 134 1.34 43.24 5.32
CA ASN A 134 2.30 44.16 5.94
C ASN A 134 3.74 43.93 5.47
N LEU A 135 4.10 42.68 5.17
CA LEU A 135 5.48 42.30 4.82
C LEU A 135 5.85 42.54 3.34
N PHE A 136 4.90 42.36 2.42
CA PHE A 136 5.18 42.42 0.97
C PHE A 136 4.60 43.65 0.27
N GLY A 137 3.85 44.47 0.99
CA GLY A 137 3.30 45.75 0.56
C GLY A 137 2.15 45.62 -0.45
N ASP A 138 1.58 46.78 -0.79
CA ASP A 138 0.50 46.89 -1.76
C ASP A 138 0.99 46.77 -3.22
N GLY A 139 0.19 46.11 -4.06
CA GLY A 139 0.49 45.90 -5.48
C GLY A 139 -0.24 44.68 -6.05
N THR A 140 -0.32 44.60 -7.37
CA THR A 140 -0.95 43.48 -8.09
C THR A 140 0.08 42.64 -8.85
N PHE A 141 -0.10 41.33 -8.82
CA PHE A 141 0.69 40.36 -9.59
C PHE A 141 -0.26 39.28 -10.12
N PHE A 142 -0.18 38.94 -11.41
CA PHE A 142 -1.16 38.06 -12.09
C PHE A 142 -2.64 38.48 -11.89
N GLY A 143 -2.94 39.78 -11.78
CA GLY A 143 -4.30 40.28 -11.58
C GLY A 143 -4.87 40.04 -10.16
N LYS A 144 -4.06 39.55 -9.22
CA LYS A 144 -4.42 39.37 -7.80
C LYS A 144 -3.50 40.21 -6.92
N ALA A 145 -3.87 40.41 -5.65
CA ALA A 145 -3.02 41.13 -4.70
C ALA A 145 -1.69 40.37 -4.47
N LYS A 146 -0.58 41.11 -4.40
CA LYS A 146 0.77 40.53 -4.25
C LYS A 146 0.89 39.64 -3.02
N TRP A 147 0.36 40.06 -1.88
CA TRP A 147 0.35 39.27 -0.64
C TRP A 147 -0.33 37.91 -0.82
N TYR A 148 -1.42 37.87 -1.60
CA TYR A 148 -2.19 36.65 -1.87
C TYR A 148 -1.40 35.69 -2.75
N VAL A 149 -0.71 36.21 -3.79
CA VAL A 149 0.15 35.36 -4.64
C VAL A 149 1.32 34.78 -3.86
N VAL A 150 1.93 35.58 -2.96
CA VAL A 150 3.01 35.10 -2.08
C VAL A 150 2.49 34.03 -1.11
N MET A 151 1.29 34.20 -0.55
CA MET A 151 0.62 33.18 0.27
C MET A 151 0.47 31.86 -0.50
N CYS A 152 -0.08 31.91 -1.72
CA CYS A 152 -0.23 30.75 -2.59
C CYS A 152 1.11 30.07 -2.93
N ALA A 153 2.17 30.85 -3.19
CA ALA A 153 3.50 30.32 -3.46
C ALA A 153 4.11 29.59 -2.26
N VAL A 154 3.95 30.14 -1.05
CA VAL A 154 4.41 29.50 0.19
C VAL A 154 3.62 28.21 0.48
N ILE A 155 2.30 28.24 0.30
CA ILE A 155 1.45 27.04 0.42
C ILE A 155 1.94 25.95 -0.54
N LEU A 156 2.21 26.30 -1.80
CA LEU A 156 2.73 25.36 -2.80
C LEU A 156 4.10 24.79 -2.43
N LEU A 157 5.02 25.63 -1.95
CA LEU A 157 6.35 25.19 -1.54
C LEU A 157 6.28 24.21 -0.37
N LEU A 158 5.55 24.55 0.68
CA LEU A 158 5.34 23.67 1.83
C LEU A 158 4.64 22.38 1.40
N ASN A 159 3.70 22.48 0.47
CA ASN A 159 3.00 21.34 -0.08
C ASN A 159 3.92 20.37 -0.85
N ILE A 160 4.83 20.88 -1.68
CA ILE A 160 5.79 20.06 -2.44
C ILE A 160 6.76 19.35 -1.48
N ILE A 161 7.28 20.06 -0.49
CA ILE A 161 8.13 19.47 0.55
C ILE A 161 7.36 18.39 1.31
N GLN A 162 6.11 18.67 1.68
CA GLN A 162 5.28 17.70 2.39
C GLN A 162 4.99 16.48 1.53
N ASN A 163 4.63 16.65 0.26
CA ASN A 163 4.44 15.53 -0.67
C ASN A 163 5.69 14.66 -0.79
N PHE A 164 6.88 15.23 -0.77
CA PHE A 164 8.12 14.44 -0.77
C PHE A 164 8.33 13.72 0.56
N CYS A 165 8.38 14.45 1.67
CA CYS A 165 8.71 13.90 2.99
C CYS A 165 7.66 12.90 3.48
N TYR A 166 6.37 13.27 3.44
CA TYR A 166 5.26 12.44 3.91
C TYR A 166 5.16 11.12 3.14
N ASN A 167 5.09 11.17 1.81
CA ASN A 167 4.89 9.96 1.04
C ASN A 167 6.10 9.03 1.14
N PHE A 168 7.33 9.56 1.20
CA PHE A 168 8.51 8.72 1.45
C PHE A 168 8.41 8.03 2.81
N PHE A 169 8.20 8.82 3.86
CA PHE A 169 8.06 8.33 5.22
C PHE A 169 6.97 7.24 5.34
N TYR A 170 5.80 7.51 4.75
CA TYR A 170 4.65 6.62 4.78
C TYR A 170 4.91 5.33 4.00
N GLU A 171 5.44 5.42 2.78
CA GLU A 171 5.83 4.27 1.96
C GLU A 171 6.90 3.42 2.67
N ALA A 172 7.87 4.05 3.34
CA ALA A 172 8.90 3.33 4.08
C ALA A 172 8.31 2.53 5.24
N TYR A 173 7.36 3.13 5.97
CA TYR A 173 6.67 2.46 7.06
C TYR A 173 5.76 1.32 6.58
N GLU A 174 4.98 1.53 5.51
CA GLU A 174 4.12 0.49 4.93
C GLU A 174 4.93 -0.70 4.41
N ASN A 175 6.07 -0.44 3.79
CA ASN A 175 6.93 -1.49 3.24
C ASN A 175 7.82 -2.18 4.28
N LEU A 176 7.96 -1.62 5.49
CA LEU A 176 8.81 -2.16 6.54
C LEU A 176 8.42 -3.62 6.87
N ILE A 177 7.13 -3.94 6.92
CA ILE A 177 6.65 -5.31 7.23
C ILE A 177 7.23 -6.37 6.28
N HIS A 178 7.54 -6.02 5.04
CA HIS A 178 8.10 -6.93 4.06
C HIS A 178 9.54 -7.33 4.36
N VAL A 179 10.27 -6.57 5.19
CA VAL A 179 11.66 -6.84 5.58
C VAL A 179 11.84 -7.26 7.05
N LEU A 180 10.78 -7.18 7.87
CA LEU A 180 10.81 -7.60 9.28
C LEU A 180 10.68 -9.13 9.48
N SER A 181 10.03 -9.81 8.53
CA SER A 181 9.86 -11.27 8.56
C SER A 181 9.87 -11.84 7.14
N PRO A 182 10.55 -12.96 6.86
CA PRO A 182 10.41 -13.71 5.61
C PRO A 182 9.13 -14.56 5.53
N ASN A 183 8.43 -14.79 6.65
CA ASN A 183 7.22 -15.58 6.69
C ASN A 183 5.98 -14.77 6.25
N THR A 184 5.36 -15.16 5.14
CA THR A 184 4.17 -14.51 4.58
C THR A 184 2.95 -14.51 5.52
N GLN A 185 2.73 -15.60 6.26
CA GLN A 185 1.61 -15.70 7.19
C GLN A 185 1.80 -14.75 8.38
N GLU A 186 3.03 -14.64 8.88
CA GLU A 186 3.39 -13.70 9.93
C GLU A 186 3.17 -12.24 9.49
N ARG A 187 3.62 -11.86 8.29
CA ARG A 187 3.37 -10.52 7.72
C ARG A 187 1.87 -10.19 7.66
N THR A 188 1.06 -11.16 7.23
CA THR A 188 -0.39 -11.00 7.08
C THR A 188 -1.09 -10.82 8.43
N ASN A 189 -0.72 -11.62 9.42
CA ASN A 189 -1.27 -11.52 10.78
C ASN A 189 -0.92 -10.17 11.41
N VAL A 190 0.34 -9.75 11.32
CA VAL A 190 0.79 -8.47 11.85
C VAL A 190 0.17 -7.29 11.11
N ALA A 191 0.02 -7.37 9.78
CA ALA A 191 -0.69 -6.35 9.00
C ALA A 191 -2.16 -6.20 9.41
N SER A 192 -2.82 -7.29 9.82
CA SER A 192 -4.19 -7.26 10.33
C SER A 192 -4.27 -6.58 11.71
N ILE A 193 -3.38 -6.91 12.64
CA ILE A 193 -3.28 -6.27 13.95
C ILE A 193 -2.99 -4.77 13.78
N LYS A 194 -2.00 -4.46 12.94
CA LYS A 194 -1.61 -3.11 12.51
C LYS A 194 -2.82 -2.32 12.00
N ALA A 195 -3.62 -2.87 11.08
CA ALA A 195 -4.78 -2.18 10.50
C ALA A 195 -5.84 -1.81 11.55
N VAL A 196 -6.09 -2.69 12.54
CA VAL A 196 -7.01 -2.41 13.64
C VAL A 196 -6.46 -1.32 14.57
N VAL A 197 -5.16 -1.35 14.88
CA VAL A 197 -4.54 -0.32 15.73
C VAL A 197 -4.45 1.03 15.00
N TYR A 198 -4.25 1.02 13.69
CA TYR A 198 -4.18 2.21 12.85
C TYR A 198 -5.47 3.01 12.82
N SER A 199 -6.62 2.33 12.83
CA SER A 199 -7.92 3.01 12.76
C SER A 199 -8.22 3.84 14.01
N LEU A 200 -7.53 3.58 15.13
CA LEU A 200 -7.68 4.35 16.36
C LEU A 200 -7.21 5.80 16.23
N ALA A 201 -6.16 6.07 15.44
CA ALA A 201 -5.61 7.42 15.31
C ALA A 201 -6.63 8.42 14.74
N PRO A 202 -7.27 8.18 13.58
CA PRO A 202 -8.36 9.04 13.10
C PRO A 202 -9.52 9.17 14.07
N SER A 203 -9.92 8.09 14.76
CA SER A 203 -11.00 8.14 15.75
C SER A 203 -10.69 9.08 16.90
N ILE A 204 -9.45 9.05 17.42
CA ILE A 204 -9.01 9.96 18.49
C ILE A 204 -9.01 11.41 17.99
N ILE A 205 -8.48 11.66 16.80
CA ILE A 205 -8.39 13.02 16.25
C ILE A 205 -9.77 13.62 15.98
N ASN A 206 -10.71 12.83 15.44
CA ASN A 206 -12.09 13.26 15.19
C ASN A 206 -12.83 13.65 16.48
N ILE A 207 -12.41 13.13 17.64
CA ILE A 207 -12.93 13.54 18.95
C ILE A 207 -12.23 14.82 19.44
N ILE A 208 -10.91 14.92 19.27
CA ILE A 208 -10.11 16.06 19.76
C ILE A 208 -10.45 17.37 19.03
N ILE A 209 -10.62 17.34 17.70
CA ILE A 209 -10.80 18.56 16.90
C ILE A 209 -12.01 19.39 17.36
N PRO A 210 -13.24 18.83 17.45
CA PRO A 210 -14.40 19.59 17.95
C PRO A 210 -14.23 20.07 19.40
N MET A 211 -13.61 19.25 20.27
CA MET A 211 -13.38 19.62 21.68
C MET A 211 -12.44 20.82 21.82
N VAL A 212 -11.41 20.92 20.97
CA VAL A 212 -10.52 22.07 20.97
C VAL A 212 -11.22 23.28 20.34
N ALA A 213 -11.94 23.10 19.24
CA ALA A 213 -12.71 24.17 18.60
C ALA A 213 -13.70 24.84 19.57
N GLN A 214 -14.35 24.06 20.44
CA GLN A 214 -15.22 24.59 21.50
C GLN A 214 -14.50 25.53 22.47
N ARG A 215 -13.23 25.28 22.77
CA ARG A 215 -12.46 26.03 23.77
C ARG A 215 -11.74 27.25 23.20
N VAL A 216 -11.29 27.19 21.95
CA VAL A 216 -10.37 28.20 21.39
C VAL A 216 -10.90 28.92 20.15
N ALA A 217 -12.01 28.49 19.58
CA ALA A 217 -12.52 29.00 18.32
C ALA A 217 -14.06 29.08 18.26
N ASN A 218 -14.75 29.20 19.40
CA ASN A 218 -16.22 29.31 19.46
C ASN A 218 -16.96 28.24 18.63
N ASN A 219 -16.54 26.98 18.72
CA ASN A 219 -17.04 25.85 17.91
C ASN A 219 -16.75 25.92 16.40
N ASN A 220 -16.01 26.92 15.90
CA ASN A 220 -15.59 26.98 14.51
C ASN A 220 -14.39 26.06 14.27
N ILE A 221 -14.65 24.87 13.73
CA ILE A 221 -13.62 23.90 13.36
C ILE A 221 -12.74 24.36 12.19
N TYR A 222 -13.17 25.38 11.43
CA TYR A 222 -12.43 25.91 10.30
C TYR A 222 -11.51 27.08 10.68
N ASP A 223 -11.42 27.45 11.96
CA ASP A 223 -10.43 28.42 12.42
C ASP A 223 -9.04 27.78 12.50
N ILE A 224 -8.02 28.43 11.92
CA ILE A 224 -6.63 27.98 11.95
C ILE A 224 -6.11 27.79 13.38
N THR A 225 -6.65 28.55 14.32
CA THR A 225 -6.28 28.53 15.74
C THR A 225 -6.52 27.16 16.35
N VAL A 226 -7.59 26.45 15.95
CA VAL A 226 -7.84 25.06 16.39
C VAL A 226 -6.66 24.17 16.04
N TYR A 227 -6.22 24.23 14.80
CA TYR A 227 -5.10 23.43 14.31
C TYR A 227 -3.76 23.85 14.95
N ARG A 228 -3.58 25.15 15.27
CA ARG A 228 -2.38 25.67 15.97
C ARG A 228 -2.19 25.03 17.35
N TYR A 229 -3.29 24.74 18.04
CA TYR A 229 -3.27 24.05 19.34
C TYR A 229 -3.25 22.52 19.21
N VAL A 230 -3.81 21.93 18.15
CA VAL A 230 -3.89 20.47 17.99
C VAL A 230 -2.61 19.86 17.40
N TYR A 231 -1.98 20.52 16.42
CA TYR A 231 -0.86 19.94 15.67
C TYR A 231 0.43 19.75 16.51
N PRO A 232 0.85 20.72 17.37
CA PRO A 232 2.04 20.54 18.20
C PRO A 232 1.99 19.34 19.15
N PRO A 233 0.96 19.14 20.00
CA PRO A 233 0.91 17.98 20.90
C PRO A 233 0.83 16.65 20.12
N LEU A 234 0.09 16.60 19.00
CA LEU A 234 0.05 15.41 18.15
C LEU A 234 1.42 15.09 17.54
N THR A 235 2.17 16.09 17.11
CA THR A 235 3.54 15.90 16.60
C THR A 235 4.48 15.37 17.68
N ILE A 236 4.42 15.89 18.91
CA ILE A 236 5.23 15.40 20.03
C ILE A 236 4.93 13.93 20.32
N VAL A 237 3.64 13.58 20.42
CA VAL A 237 3.21 12.18 20.62
C VAL A 237 3.67 11.30 19.47
N SER A 238 3.55 11.79 18.24
CA SER A 238 3.98 11.05 17.04
C SER A 238 5.48 10.81 17.03
N PHE A 239 6.30 11.78 17.44
CA PHE A 239 7.75 11.63 17.55
C PHE A 239 8.15 10.48 18.49
N PHE A 240 7.54 10.40 19.68
CA PHE A 240 7.82 9.29 20.60
C PHE A 240 7.45 7.93 19.99
N PHE A 241 6.32 7.85 19.29
CA PHE A 241 5.92 6.63 18.58
C PHE A 241 6.88 6.29 17.43
N LEU A 242 7.39 7.26 16.67
CA LEU A 242 8.39 7.02 15.62
C LEU A 242 9.70 6.45 16.19
N VAL A 243 10.20 7.04 17.28
CA VAL A 243 11.37 6.53 18.01
C VAL A 243 11.10 5.12 18.54
N TRP A 244 9.88 4.84 18.98
CA TRP A 244 9.50 3.50 19.44
C TRP A 244 9.46 2.47 18.31
N VAL A 245 8.91 2.80 17.13
CA VAL A 245 8.99 1.95 15.93
C VAL A 245 10.44 1.68 15.58
N TYR A 246 11.25 2.73 15.47
CA TYR A 246 12.66 2.59 15.12
C TYR A 246 13.40 1.71 16.12
N SER A 247 13.27 1.95 17.42
CA SER A 247 13.99 1.18 18.45
C SER A 247 13.50 -0.27 18.59
N SER A 248 12.23 -0.55 18.31
CA SER A 248 11.63 -1.88 18.51
C SER A 248 11.71 -2.79 17.29
N THR A 249 12.00 -2.25 16.11
CA THR A 249 12.06 -3.01 14.85
C THR A 249 13.50 -3.26 14.42
N LYS A 250 13.76 -4.43 13.83
CA LYS A 250 15.02 -4.77 13.18
C LYS A 250 14.73 -5.45 11.85
N GLU A 251 15.27 -4.90 10.77
CA GLU A 251 15.14 -5.52 9.46
C GLU A 251 15.97 -6.83 9.42
N LYS A 252 15.31 -7.93 9.08
CA LYS A 252 15.90 -9.28 9.11
C LYS A 252 16.24 -9.80 7.73
N ILE A 253 15.54 -9.33 6.70
CA ILE A 253 15.81 -9.68 5.32
C ILE A 253 16.65 -8.58 4.71
N VAL A 254 17.96 -8.68 4.88
CA VAL A 254 18.91 -7.88 4.10
C VAL A 254 19.19 -8.68 2.84
N ARG A 255 18.70 -8.21 1.67
CA ARG A 255 19.08 -8.81 0.37
C ARG A 255 20.61 -8.84 0.28
N ALA A 256 21.16 -9.94 -0.25
CA ALA A 256 22.60 -10.06 -0.45
C ALA A 256 23.16 -8.82 -1.17
N ARG A 257 24.19 -8.18 -0.59
CA ARG A 257 24.87 -6.99 -1.14
C ARG A 257 25.46 -7.23 -2.54
N SER A 258 25.57 -8.49 -2.96
CA SER A 258 26.28 -8.98 -4.15
C SER A 258 25.44 -9.19 -5.42
N HIS A 259 24.10 -9.06 -5.37
CA HIS A 259 23.25 -9.25 -6.57
C HIS A 259 22.58 -7.94 -7.01
N PHE A 260 23.29 -7.18 -7.85
CA PHE A 260 22.79 -5.97 -8.48
C PHE A 260 22.13 -6.31 -9.82
N ILE A 261 20.81 -6.48 -9.84
CA ILE A 261 20.02 -6.39 -11.08
C ILE A 261 19.22 -5.11 -11.00
N GLN A 262 19.81 -3.99 -11.43
CA GLN A 262 19.06 -2.77 -11.67
C GLN A 262 18.25 -2.96 -12.95
N ILE A 263 16.98 -3.32 -12.80
CA ILE A 263 16.03 -3.23 -13.90
C ILE A 263 15.93 -1.74 -14.25
N LYS A 264 16.28 -1.39 -15.50
CA LYS A 264 16.25 0.00 -15.96
C LYS A 264 14.85 0.56 -15.73
N PHE A 265 14.76 1.72 -15.07
CA PHE A 265 13.48 2.40 -14.79
C PHE A 265 12.54 2.41 -16.01
N VAL A 266 13.06 2.80 -17.19
CA VAL A 266 12.26 2.86 -18.43
C VAL A 266 11.81 1.48 -18.91
N ASP A 267 12.63 0.45 -18.73
CA ASP A 267 12.27 -0.89 -19.16
C ASP A 267 11.25 -1.48 -18.16
N ALA A 268 11.48 -1.32 -16.86
CA ALA A 268 10.53 -1.74 -15.82
C ALA A 268 9.19 -1.00 -15.90
N PHE A 269 9.21 0.32 -16.15
CA PHE A 269 8.04 1.13 -16.44
C PHE A 269 7.30 0.60 -17.68
N ARG A 270 8.03 0.32 -18.77
CA ARG A 270 7.45 -0.25 -20.00
C ARG A 270 6.84 -1.63 -19.74
N GLU A 271 7.48 -2.49 -18.96
CA GLU A 271 6.98 -3.83 -18.66
C GLU A 271 5.68 -3.76 -17.83
N VAL A 272 5.63 -2.89 -16.81
CA VAL A 272 4.41 -2.65 -16.02
C VAL A 272 3.29 -2.04 -16.89
N MET A 273 3.63 -1.16 -17.85
CA MET A 273 2.66 -0.62 -18.82
C MET A 273 2.00 -1.67 -19.72
N HIS A 274 2.58 -2.86 -19.88
CA HIS A 274 1.94 -3.96 -20.63
C HIS A 274 1.08 -4.87 -19.73
N ASN A 275 1.05 -4.62 -18.42
CA ASN A 275 0.27 -5.42 -17.49
C ASN A 275 -1.21 -5.06 -17.60
N LYS A 276 -2.00 -5.96 -18.22
CA LYS A 276 -3.44 -5.74 -18.40
C LYS A 276 -4.20 -5.59 -17.08
N TYR A 277 -3.82 -6.32 -16.04
CA TYR A 277 -4.52 -6.31 -14.76
C TYR A 277 -4.26 -5.01 -14.00
N PHE A 278 -3.05 -4.47 -14.11
CA PHE A 278 -2.73 -3.14 -13.62
C PHE A 278 -3.67 -2.08 -14.21
N TRP A 279 -3.86 -2.07 -15.53
CA TRP A 279 -4.75 -1.11 -16.19
C TRP A 279 -6.21 -1.30 -15.79
N ILE A 280 -6.69 -2.54 -15.70
CA ILE A 280 -8.07 -2.81 -15.29
C ILE A 280 -8.34 -2.23 -13.90
N ILE A 281 -7.48 -2.50 -12.92
CA ILE A 281 -7.65 -2.00 -11.55
C ILE A 281 -7.43 -0.49 -11.47
N SER A 282 -6.46 0.05 -12.21
CA SER A 282 -6.15 1.49 -12.19
C SER A 282 -7.27 2.31 -12.84
N LEU A 283 -7.80 1.86 -13.97
CA LEU A 283 -8.94 2.51 -14.65
C LEU A 283 -10.20 2.46 -13.80
N ALA A 284 -10.45 1.37 -13.06
CA ALA A 284 -11.58 1.31 -12.13
C ALA A 284 -11.52 2.46 -11.10
N GLY A 285 -10.33 2.68 -10.52
CA GLY A 285 -10.11 3.79 -9.58
C GLY A 285 -10.19 5.17 -10.23
N TRP A 286 -9.62 5.37 -11.43
CA TRP A 286 -9.57 6.70 -12.05
C TRP A 286 -10.89 7.14 -12.66
N ILE A 287 -11.66 6.22 -13.26
CA ILE A 287 -12.96 6.53 -13.86
C ILE A 287 -14.05 6.59 -12.76
N GLY A 288 -13.87 5.86 -11.66
CA GLY A 288 -14.76 5.87 -10.50
C GLY A 288 -14.74 7.15 -9.64
N PHE A 289 -14.01 8.20 -10.02
CA PHE A 289 -13.76 9.37 -9.16
C PHE A 289 -15.02 10.08 -8.66
N LEU A 290 -16.10 10.12 -9.47
CA LEU A 290 -17.37 10.77 -9.10
C LEU A 290 -18.12 10.02 -7.99
N GLU A 291 -17.77 8.76 -7.75
CA GLU A 291 -18.33 7.98 -6.65
C GLU A 291 -18.17 8.71 -5.32
N ALA A 292 -17.08 9.47 -5.11
CA ALA A 292 -16.87 10.20 -3.86
C ALA A 292 -17.76 11.46 -3.69
N ALA A 293 -18.52 11.88 -4.70
CA ALA A 293 -19.32 13.12 -4.64
C ALA A 293 -20.39 13.09 -3.52
N PHE A 294 -20.93 11.92 -3.17
CA PHE A 294 -21.90 11.78 -2.09
C PHE A 294 -21.32 11.92 -0.68
N SER A 295 -19.99 11.92 -0.52
CA SER A 295 -19.33 11.90 0.80
C SER A 295 -19.71 13.07 1.71
N ASN A 296 -20.09 14.21 1.14
CA ASN A 296 -20.48 15.41 1.89
C ASN A 296 -21.97 15.48 2.24
N ILE A 297 -22.82 14.56 1.75
CA ILE A 297 -24.27 14.61 1.94
C ILE A 297 -24.64 14.67 3.42
N LEU A 298 -24.05 13.81 4.26
CA LEU A 298 -24.35 13.77 5.68
C LEU A 298 -23.94 15.08 6.39
N SER A 299 -22.83 15.67 5.95
CA SER A 299 -22.37 16.98 6.43
C SER A 299 -23.31 18.11 6.01
N TYR A 300 -23.81 18.09 4.77
CA TYR A 300 -24.71 19.12 4.27
C TYR A 300 -26.11 19.05 4.89
N LEU A 301 -26.65 17.83 5.09
CA LEU A 301 -27.90 17.61 5.80
C LEU A 301 -27.82 18.10 7.26
N PHE A 302 -26.66 17.96 7.91
CA PHE A 302 -26.47 18.49 9.26
C PHE A 302 -26.29 20.01 9.26
N ASN A 303 -25.24 20.52 8.60
CA ASN A 303 -24.83 21.92 8.73
C ASN A 303 -25.86 22.91 8.14
N TYR A 304 -26.45 22.58 6.99
CA TYR A 304 -27.33 23.48 6.27
C TYR A 304 -28.80 23.08 6.38
N GLY A 305 -29.09 21.78 6.21
CA GLY A 305 -30.45 21.26 6.27
C GLY A 305 -31.06 21.20 7.69
N GLY A 306 -30.23 21.20 8.73
CA GLY A 306 -30.70 21.13 10.12
C GLY A 306 -31.52 19.87 10.43
N TYR A 307 -31.19 18.73 9.81
CA TYR A 307 -31.93 17.47 9.98
C TYR A 307 -31.64 16.73 11.30
N CYS A 308 -30.59 17.13 12.03
CA CYS A 308 -30.30 16.61 13.37
C CYS A 308 -29.54 17.66 14.21
N ASN A 309 -29.51 17.45 15.52
CA ASN A 309 -28.70 18.28 16.42
C ASN A 309 -27.24 17.76 16.52
N GLY A 310 -26.37 18.54 17.15
CA GLY A 310 -24.94 18.21 17.25
C GLY A 310 -24.65 16.86 17.93
N ASP A 311 -25.38 16.52 18.98
CA ASP A 311 -25.21 15.25 19.71
C ASP A 311 -25.62 14.05 18.85
N GLN A 312 -26.74 14.17 18.12
CA GLN A 312 -27.18 13.18 17.15
C GLN A 312 -26.16 13.03 16.02
N TYR A 313 -25.62 14.13 15.49
CA TYR A 313 -24.62 14.10 14.44
C TYR A 313 -23.32 13.40 14.88
N ALA A 314 -22.85 13.67 16.10
CA ALA A 314 -21.69 13.00 16.68
C ALA A 314 -21.91 11.48 16.81
N LEU A 315 -23.11 11.07 17.23
CA LEU A 315 -23.50 9.67 17.29
C LEU A 315 -23.55 9.03 15.89
N ILE A 316 -24.16 9.71 14.92
CA ILE A 316 -24.26 9.28 13.51
C ILE A 316 -22.86 9.04 12.94
N GLN A 317 -21.93 9.99 13.11
CA GLN A 317 -20.54 9.85 12.65
C GLN A 317 -19.81 8.68 13.30
N THR A 318 -20.06 8.45 14.60
CA THR A 318 -19.47 7.32 15.33
C THR A 318 -19.99 5.97 14.81
N ILE A 319 -21.30 5.86 14.56
CA ILE A 319 -21.92 4.66 14.00
C ILE A 319 -21.41 4.41 12.58
N TYR A 320 -21.40 5.44 11.75
CA TYR A 320 -20.91 5.36 10.36
C TYR A 320 -19.45 4.89 10.29
N GLY A 321 -18.56 5.45 11.12
CA GLY A 321 -17.15 5.05 11.16
C GLY A 321 -16.93 3.58 11.56
N ASN A 322 -17.77 3.04 12.46
CA ASN A 322 -17.66 1.64 12.92
C ASN A 322 -18.02 0.62 11.81
N ALA A 323 -18.82 1.00 10.81
CA ALA A 323 -19.21 0.11 9.71
C ALA A 323 -18.01 -0.58 9.03
N SER A 324 -16.89 0.15 8.93
CA SER A 324 -15.66 -0.35 8.30
C SER A 324 -15.08 -1.58 9.01
N LEU A 325 -15.15 -1.64 10.35
CA LEU A 325 -14.63 -2.76 11.12
C LEU A 325 -15.31 -4.08 10.72
N TRP A 326 -16.65 -4.06 10.63
CA TRP A 326 -17.44 -5.24 10.29
C TRP A 326 -17.21 -5.69 8.85
N GLY A 327 -17.08 -4.75 7.91
CA GLY A 327 -16.73 -5.06 6.53
C GLY A 327 -15.39 -5.78 6.43
N MET A 328 -14.36 -5.28 7.12
CA MET A 328 -13.02 -5.89 7.13
C MET A 328 -13.02 -7.30 7.73
N LEU A 329 -13.78 -7.54 8.80
CA LEU A 329 -13.92 -8.87 9.41
C LEU A 329 -14.68 -9.87 8.51
N ALA A 330 -15.62 -9.37 7.69
CA ALA A 330 -16.39 -10.20 6.77
C ALA A 330 -15.58 -10.63 5.52
N THR A 331 -14.55 -9.87 5.12
CA THR A 331 -13.79 -10.12 3.89
C THR A 331 -13.20 -11.52 3.78
N PRO A 332 -12.46 -12.07 4.78
CA PRO A 332 -11.85 -13.39 4.64
C PRO A 332 -12.89 -14.49 4.44
N LEU A 333 -14.07 -14.35 5.06
CA LEU A 333 -15.17 -15.30 4.94
C LEU A 333 -15.81 -15.21 3.55
N ALA A 334 -16.02 -13.99 3.04
CA ALA A 334 -16.59 -13.76 1.73
C ALA A 334 -15.67 -14.27 0.61
N VAL A 335 -14.37 -13.96 0.68
CA VAL A 335 -13.37 -14.39 -0.31
C VAL A 335 -13.26 -15.91 -0.33
N ARG A 336 -13.14 -16.57 0.82
CA ARG A 336 -13.08 -18.04 0.89
C ARG A 336 -14.29 -18.74 0.27
N LYS A 337 -15.47 -18.12 0.31
CA LYS A 337 -16.73 -18.72 -0.14
C LYS A 337 -17.04 -18.45 -1.61
N TRP A 338 -16.78 -17.24 -2.09
CA TRP A 338 -17.22 -16.79 -3.42
C TRP A 338 -16.07 -16.45 -4.37
N GLY A 339 -14.85 -16.31 -3.84
CA GLY A 339 -13.67 -15.93 -4.59
C GLY A 339 -13.54 -14.42 -4.80
N LYS A 340 -12.30 -13.92 -4.87
CA LYS A 340 -11.99 -12.47 -4.96
C LYS A 340 -12.81 -11.71 -6.02
N LYS A 341 -12.82 -12.19 -7.28
CA LYS A 341 -13.49 -11.51 -8.41
C LYS A 341 -15.00 -11.33 -8.17
N LYS A 342 -15.70 -12.38 -7.73
CA LYS A 342 -17.16 -12.32 -7.54
C LYS A 342 -17.52 -11.43 -6.37
N VAL A 343 -16.74 -11.49 -5.28
CA VAL A 343 -16.91 -10.58 -4.15
C VAL A 343 -16.74 -9.15 -4.63
N LEU A 344 -15.68 -8.84 -5.36
CA LEU A 344 -15.39 -7.49 -5.86
C LEU A 344 -16.51 -6.91 -6.75
N ILE A 345 -17.02 -7.69 -7.70
CA ILE A 345 -18.12 -7.24 -8.58
C ILE A 345 -19.39 -7.03 -7.75
N PHE A 346 -19.75 -8.00 -6.91
CA PHE A 346 -20.95 -7.93 -6.09
C PHE A 346 -20.94 -6.74 -5.13
N THR A 347 -19.82 -6.49 -4.45
CA THR A 347 -19.67 -5.36 -3.52
C THR A 347 -19.78 -4.03 -4.26
N ASN A 348 -19.12 -3.87 -5.41
CA ASN A 348 -19.22 -2.62 -6.16
C ASN A 348 -20.62 -2.42 -6.78
N THR A 349 -21.34 -3.49 -7.16
CA THR A 349 -22.75 -3.36 -7.60
C THR A 349 -23.68 -2.96 -6.45
N LEU A 350 -23.50 -3.52 -5.25
CA LEU A 350 -24.25 -3.10 -4.07
C LEU A 350 -23.99 -1.63 -3.71
N ASN A 351 -22.76 -1.16 -3.92
CA ASN A 351 -22.37 0.22 -3.71
C ASN A 351 -23.24 1.18 -4.56
N ILE A 352 -23.41 0.89 -5.86
CA ILE A 352 -24.31 1.64 -6.76
C ILE A 352 -25.74 1.66 -6.21
N LEU A 353 -26.26 0.50 -5.80
CA LEU A 353 -27.62 0.38 -5.27
C LEU A 353 -27.81 1.24 -4.01
N PHE A 354 -26.88 1.17 -3.06
CA PHE A 354 -26.97 1.97 -1.84
C PHE A 354 -26.87 3.46 -2.13
N ILE A 355 -25.96 3.90 -3.00
CA ILE A 355 -25.91 5.31 -3.38
C ILE A 355 -27.23 5.76 -4.03
N ALA A 356 -27.77 4.97 -4.96
CA ALA A 356 -29.02 5.29 -5.64
C ALA A 356 -30.24 5.34 -4.71
N LEU A 357 -30.28 4.49 -3.68
CA LEU A 357 -31.35 4.46 -2.69
C LEU A 357 -31.45 5.75 -1.84
N MET A 358 -30.44 6.62 -1.85
CA MET A 358 -30.52 7.89 -1.15
C MET A 358 -31.53 8.87 -1.77
N ILE A 359 -31.74 8.83 -3.11
CA ILE A 359 -32.70 9.72 -3.79
C ILE A 359 -34.13 9.53 -3.27
N PRO A 360 -34.73 8.31 -3.32
CA PRO A 360 -36.08 8.13 -2.82
C PRO A 360 -36.20 8.37 -1.30
N ILE A 361 -35.11 8.26 -0.55
CA ILE A 361 -35.10 8.63 0.88
C ILE A 361 -35.21 10.15 1.04
N LEU A 362 -34.55 10.95 0.21
CA LEU A 362 -34.68 12.41 0.25
C LEU A 362 -36.08 12.88 -0.15
N ASP A 363 -36.73 12.20 -1.10
CA ASP A 363 -38.03 12.60 -1.64
C ASP A 363 -39.23 12.10 -0.80
N MET A 364 -39.13 10.87 -0.27
CA MET A 364 -40.30 10.14 0.24
C MET A 364 -40.23 9.84 1.75
N ALA A 365 -39.07 10.02 2.39
CA ALA A 365 -38.97 9.69 3.80
C ALA A 365 -39.65 10.76 4.69
N PRO A 366 -40.26 10.35 5.82
CA PRO A 366 -40.74 11.29 6.81
C PRO A 366 -39.62 12.22 7.27
N ALA A 367 -39.92 13.51 7.43
CA ALA A 367 -38.95 14.57 7.69
C ALA A 367 -37.91 14.20 8.77
N GLY A 368 -38.35 13.71 9.94
CA GLY A 368 -37.46 13.31 11.04
C GLY A 368 -36.75 11.96 10.89
N ALA A 369 -37.08 11.17 9.87
CA ALA A 369 -36.46 9.87 9.59
C ALA A 369 -35.40 9.93 8.49
N VAL A 370 -35.38 11.00 7.67
CA VAL A 370 -34.47 11.16 6.51
C VAL A 370 -33.02 10.89 6.91
N ILE A 371 -32.52 11.56 7.95
CA ILE A 371 -31.11 11.45 8.34
C ILE A 371 -30.72 10.05 8.84
N TRP A 372 -31.63 9.37 9.54
CA TRP A 372 -31.41 8.01 10.05
C TRP A 372 -31.46 6.97 8.93
N LEU A 373 -32.33 7.16 7.93
CA LEU A 373 -32.39 6.31 6.75
C LEU A 373 -31.19 6.52 5.83
N VAL A 374 -30.77 7.78 5.61
CA VAL A 374 -29.53 8.11 4.90
C VAL A 374 -28.33 7.49 5.62
N LEU A 375 -28.23 7.63 6.95
CA LEU A 375 -27.20 6.93 7.73
C LEU A 375 -27.24 5.42 7.52
N SER A 376 -28.43 4.79 7.55
CA SER A 376 -28.56 3.34 7.41
C SER A 376 -28.00 2.85 6.07
N VAL A 377 -28.30 3.58 4.99
CA VAL A 377 -27.80 3.27 3.65
C VAL A 377 -26.29 3.55 3.53
N LEU A 378 -25.82 4.67 4.09
CA LEU A 378 -24.39 4.99 4.14
C LEU A 378 -23.61 3.97 4.98
N TYR A 379 -24.17 3.47 6.06
CA TYR A 379 -23.57 2.42 6.88
C TYR A 379 -23.38 1.12 6.07
N LEU A 380 -24.40 0.69 5.33
CA LEU A 380 -24.29 -0.47 4.43
C LEU A 380 -23.28 -0.23 3.31
N ASN A 381 -23.25 0.99 2.76
CA ASN A 381 -22.25 1.42 1.79
C ASN A 381 -20.83 1.30 2.34
N ALA A 382 -20.55 1.85 3.52
CA ALA A 382 -19.24 1.81 4.16
C ALA A 382 -18.81 0.39 4.56
N LEU A 383 -19.75 -0.46 5.00
CA LEU A 383 -19.49 -1.88 5.27
C LEU A 383 -18.99 -2.59 4.00
N VAL A 384 -19.67 -2.37 2.88
CA VAL A 384 -19.31 -2.96 1.59
C VAL A 384 -18.03 -2.35 1.02
N GLY A 385 -17.82 -1.04 1.17
CA GLY A 385 -16.58 -0.35 0.78
C GLY A 385 -15.36 -0.82 1.56
N ALA A 386 -15.50 -1.18 2.84
CA ALA A 386 -14.40 -1.72 3.63
C ALA A 386 -13.91 -3.09 3.14
N ILE A 387 -14.76 -3.87 2.47
CA ILE A 387 -14.36 -5.13 1.82
C ILE A 387 -13.34 -4.83 0.71
N PHE A 388 -13.58 -3.79 -0.10
CA PHE A 388 -12.63 -3.35 -1.13
C PHE A 388 -11.28 -2.96 -0.53
N ASN A 389 -11.25 -2.21 0.57
CA ASN A 389 -10.00 -1.78 1.24
C ASN A 389 -9.13 -2.97 1.66
N THR A 390 -9.73 -4.10 2.05
CA THR A 390 -9.01 -5.33 2.39
C THR A 390 -8.64 -6.21 1.19
N LEU A 391 -9.43 -6.18 0.11
CA LEU A 391 -9.14 -6.92 -1.12
C LEU A 391 -8.09 -6.25 -1.99
N SER A 392 -8.05 -4.91 -2.00
CA SER A 392 -7.15 -4.12 -2.85
C SER A 392 -5.67 -4.52 -2.68
N PRO A 393 -5.10 -4.62 -1.45
CA PRO A 393 -3.74 -5.09 -1.27
C PRO A 393 -3.49 -6.51 -1.81
N ALA A 394 -4.46 -7.42 -1.66
CA ALA A 394 -4.35 -8.78 -2.18
C ALA A 394 -4.35 -8.81 -3.72
N ILE A 395 -5.25 -8.06 -4.35
CA ILE A 395 -5.31 -7.91 -5.81
C ILE A 395 -4.00 -7.29 -6.34
N GLN A 396 -3.46 -6.29 -5.64
CA GLN A 396 -2.19 -5.67 -6.00
C GLN A 396 -1.01 -6.64 -5.87
N ALA A 397 -1.06 -7.61 -4.94
CA ALA A 397 -0.07 -8.70 -4.88
C ALA A 397 -0.22 -9.64 -6.09
N ASP A 398 -1.45 -10.05 -6.41
CA ASP A 398 -1.74 -10.94 -7.55
C ASP A 398 -1.26 -10.33 -8.89
N ILE A 399 -1.40 -9.02 -9.07
CA ILE A 399 -0.91 -8.29 -10.26
C ILE A 399 0.62 -8.36 -10.37
N ARG A 400 1.32 -8.28 -9.23
CA ARG A 400 2.80 -8.35 -9.18
C ARG A 400 3.28 -9.77 -9.44
N ASP A 401 2.60 -10.79 -8.92
CA ASP A 401 2.90 -12.19 -9.20
C ASP A 401 2.68 -12.49 -10.70
N TYR A 402 1.60 -11.95 -11.30
CA TYR A 402 1.41 -12.01 -12.75
C TYR A 402 2.54 -11.33 -13.53
N GLN A 403 3.01 -10.17 -13.06
CA GLN A 403 4.15 -9.48 -13.68
C GLN A 403 5.43 -10.31 -13.61
N GLN A 404 5.71 -10.94 -12.46
CA GLN A 404 6.85 -11.83 -12.29
C GLN A 404 6.74 -13.06 -13.21
N TYR A 405 5.54 -13.62 -13.34
CA TYR A 405 5.25 -14.73 -14.23
C TYR A 405 5.51 -14.40 -15.71
N VAL A 406 5.07 -13.23 -16.18
CA VAL A 406 5.26 -12.80 -17.56
C VAL A 406 6.69 -12.33 -17.84
N SER A 407 7.27 -11.51 -16.96
CA SER A 407 8.57 -10.86 -17.23
C SER A 407 9.78 -11.68 -16.79
N GLY A 408 9.58 -12.68 -15.92
CA GLY A 408 10.65 -13.48 -15.32
C GLY A 408 11.44 -12.78 -14.22
N GLU A 409 11.13 -11.51 -13.95
CA GLU A 409 11.76 -10.68 -12.92
C GLU A 409 10.71 -10.09 -11.98
N ARG A 410 11.04 -10.00 -10.70
CA ARG A 410 10.14 -9.38 -9.72
C ARG A 410 10.28 -7.85 -9.75
N ILE A 411 9.27 -7.17 -10.29
CA ILE A 411 9.22 -5.71 -10.43
C ILE A 411 8.24 -5.14 -9.39
N ASP A 412 8.69 -4.89 -8.15
CA ASP A 412 7.78 -4.41 -7.09
C ASP A 412 7.60 -2.87 -7.09
N GLY A 413 8.68 -2.09 -7.27
CA GLY A 413 8.68 -0.63 -7.07
C GLY A 413 8.05 0.22 -8.18
N MET A 414 8.05 -0.26 -9.44
CA MET A 414 7.58 0.56 -10.58
C MET A 414 6.07 0.67 -10.71
N PHE A 415 5.29 -0.18 -10.02
CA PHE A 415 3.83 -0.09 -10.02
C PHE A 415 3.33 1.25 -9.48
N ALA A 416 3.97 1.78 -8.44
CA ALA A 416 3.64 3.09 -7.90
C ALA A 416 3.95 4.21 -8.91
N ALA A 417 5.09 4.13 -9.60
CA ALA A 417 5.50 5.11 -10.61
C ALA A 417 4.61 5.11 -11.86
N VAL A 418 4.18 3.93 -12.34
CA VAL A 418 3.19 3.88 -13.44
C VAL A 418 1.82 4.36 -12.96
N GLY A 419 1.47 4.10 -11.69
CA GLY A 419 0.27 4.61 -11.05
C GLY A 419 0.14 6.13 -11.09
N THR A 420 1.25 6.89 -11.14
CA THR A 420 1.20 8.36 -11.23
C THR A 420 0.71 8.88 -12.58
N ILE A 421 0.62 8.05 -13.62
CA ILE A 421 -0.13 8.40 -14.85
C ILE A 421 -1.58 8.72 -14.49
N GLY A 422 -2.13 7.97 -13.53
CA GLY A 422 -3.42 8.22 -12.94
C GLY A 422 -3.57 9.61 -12.37
N SER A 423 -2.50 10.19 -11.82
CA SER A 423 -2.53 11.53 -11.25
C SER A 423 -2.92 12.60 -12.28
N ILE A 424 -2.55 12.40 -13.56
CA ILE A 424 -2.96 13.27 -14.67
C ILE A 424 -4.46 13.10 -14.96
N ILE A 425 -4.95 11.86 -15.00
CA ILE A 425 -6.39 11.59 -15.21
C ILE A 425 -7.19 12.18 -14.04
N THR A 426 -6.77 11.95 -12.81
CA THR A 426 -7.41 12.52 -11.62
C THR A 426 -7.34 14.03 -11.59
N LEU A 427 -6.33 14.63 -12.21
CA LEU A 427 -6.24 16.08 -12.31
C LEU A 427 -7.38 16.63 -13.16
N PHE A 428 -7.57 16.09 -14.37
CA PHE A 428 -8.71 16.45 -15.23
C PHE A 428 -10.05 16.21 -14.54
N THR A 429 -10.20 15.10 -13.83
CA THR A 429 -11.47 14.75 -13.19
C THR A 429 -11.73 15.55 -11.91
N SER A 430 -10.70 16.01 -11.20
CA SER A 430 -10.83 16.78 -9.95
C SER A 430 -11.51 18.14 -10.10
N GLY A 431 -11.50 18.73 -11.31
CA GLY A 431 -12.19 19.98 -11.63
C GLY A 431 -13.69 19.81 -11.88
N VAL A 432 -14.18 18.58 -12.11
CA VAL A 432 -15.59 18.32 -12.43
C VAL A 432 -16.50 18.59 -11.22
N LEU A 433 -16.10 18.18 -10.02
CA LEU A 433 -16.93 18.34 -8.83
C LEU A 433 -17.10 19.81 -8.40
N PRO A 434 -16.05 20.66 -8.38
CA PRO A 434 -16.22 22.10 -8.18
C PRO A 434 -17.16 22.75 -9.21
N LEU A 435 -17.04 22.40 -10.51
CA LEU A 435 -17.92 22.92 -11.56
C LEU A 435 -19.39 22.52 -11.34
N ILE A 436 -19.65 21.29 -10.87
CA ILE A 436 -21.00 20.85 -10.49
C ILE A 436 -21.49 21.68 -9.31
N ASN A 437 -20.68 21.84 -8.26
CA ASN A 437 -21.07 22.62 -7.08
C ASN A 437 -21.41 24.08 -7.44
N GLU A 438 -20.59 24.74 -8.24
CA GLU A 438 -20.80 26.14 -8.67
C GLU A 438 -22.09 26.30 -9.51
N ARG A 439 -22.31 25.38 -10.46
CA ARG A 439 -23.48 25.40 -11.35
C ARG A 439 -24.80 25.09 -10.64
N TYR A 440 -24.76 24.26 -9.60
CA TYR A 440 -25.95 23.82 -8.84
C TYR A 440 -26.11 24.56 -7.50
N GLY A 441 -25.49 25.74 -7.35
CA GLY A 441 -25.87 26.73 -6.35
C GLY A 441 -24.80 27.10 -5.33
N ILE A 442 -23.67 26.40 -5.22
CA ILE A 442 -22.55 26.81 -4.34
C ILE A 442 -21.73 27.88 -5.06
N ASN A 443 -22.29 29.08 -5.17
CA ASN A 443 -21.63 30.25 -5.73
C ASN A 443 -22.01 31.50 -4.92
N MET A 444 -21.24 32.58 -5.10
CA MET A 444 -21.35 33.78 -4.27
C MET A 444 -22.64 34.58 -4.53
N GLU A 445 -23.14 34.53 -5.76
CA GLU A 445 -24.36 35.21 -6.18
C GLU A 445 -25.58 34.61 -5.46
N SER A 446 -25.78 33.30 -5.61
CA SER A 446 -26.86 32.56 -4.93
C SER A 446 -26.74 32.65 -3.41
N ALA A 447 -25.53 32.58 -2.85
CA ALA A 447 -25.33 32.71 -1.42
C ALA A 447 -25.76 34.08 -0.87
N THR A 448 -25.42 35.16 -1.58
CA THR A 448 -25.80 36.52 -1.19
C THR A 448 -27.31 36.71 -1.26
N GLU A 449 -27.95 36.20 -2.31
CA GLU A 449 -29.40 36.22 -2.45
C GLU A 449 -30.11 35.46 -1.31
N VAL A 450 -29.63 34.24 -1.00
CA VAL A 450 -30.18 33.41 0.07
C VAL A 450 -30.06 34.10 1.43
N VAL A 451 -28.90 34.70 1.73
CA VAL A 451 -28.72 35.45 2.98
C VAL A 451 -29.69 36.63 3.05
N ASN A 452 -29.78 37.44 2.00
CA ASN A 452 -30.67 38.59 1.98
C ASN A 452 -32.14 38.19 2.15
N ARG A 453 -32.53 37.04 1.61
CA ARG A 453 -33.91 36.54 1.66
C ARG A 453 -34.26 35.80 2.96
N LEU A 454 -33.35 35.00 3.50
CA LEU A 454 -33.64 34.04 4.57
C LEU A 454 -33.02 34.38 5.93
N LYS A 455 -32.15 35.40 6.05
CA LYS A 455 -31.52 35.80 7.32
C LYS A 455 -32.53 36.15 8.42
N ASP A 456 -33.73 36.57 8.06
CA ASP A 456 -34.80 36.93 8.99
C ASP A 456 -35.95 35.88 9.00
N SER A 457 -35.74 34.73 8.37
CA SER A 457 -36.75 33.67 8.28
C SER A 457 -37.03 33.02 9.64
N GLY A 458 -38.32 32.93 9.97
CA GLY A 458 -38.85 32.21 11.13
C GLY A 458 -39.13 30.72 10.89
N VAL A 459 -38.79 30.18 9.72
CA VAL A 459 -39.03 28.76 9.40
C VAL A 459 -38.19 27.87 10.30
N MET A 460 -38.85 27.02 11.08
CA MET A 460 -38.21 26.09 12.01
C MET A 460 -37.58 24.91 11.27
N ARG A 461 -36.33 24.60 11.62
CA ARG A 461 -35.60 23.40 11.18
C ARG A 461 -35.80 22.26 12.18
N GLN A 462 -35.47 21.03 11.81
CA GLN A 462 -35.63 19.86 12.69
C GLN A 462 -34.63 19.86 13.85
N SER A 463 -33.53 20.60 13.73
CA SER A 463 -32.55 20.90 14.78
C SER A 463 -33.13 21.75 15.92
N GLY A 464 -34.29 22.37 15.73
CA GLY A 464 -34.98 23.17 16.74
C GLY A 464 -34.73 24.68 16.67
N ASP A 465 -33.90 25.13 15.72
CA ASP A 465 -33.62 26.54 15.44
C ASP A 465 -34.25 26.99 14.10
N THR A 466 -34.39 28.30 13.89
CA THR A 466 -34.90 28.82 12.61
C THR A 466 -33.79 28.93 11.56
N ILE A 467 -34.17 28.93 10.27
CA ILE A 467 -33.22 29.18 9.17
C ILE A 467 -32.51 30.53 9.37
N GLY A 468 -33.23 31.58 9.78
CA GLY A 468 -32.65 32.89 10.05
C GLY A 468 -31.65 32.89 11.22
N GLN A 469 -31.95 32.16 12.30
CA GLN A 469 -31.01 31.98 13.42
C GLN A 469 -29.73 31.28 12.98
N ALA A 470 -29.85 30.23 12.17
CA ALA A 470 -28.71 29.48 11.63
C ALA A 470 -27.82 30.34 10.74
N ILE A 471 -28.42 31.13 9.84
CA ILE A 471 -27.68 32.06 8.96
C ILE A 471 -26.96 33.12 9.79
N ARG A 472 -27.62 33.72 10.78
CA ARG A 472 -26.99 34.74 11.66
C ARG A 472 -25.83 34.15 12.45
N GLN A 473 -26.01 32.97 13.03
CA GLN A 473 -24.93 32.25 13.74
C GLN A 473 -23.75 31.93 12.82
N ALA A 474 -24.03 31.55 11.56
CA ALA A 474 -23.00 31.31 10.57
C ALA A 474 -22.25 32.60 10.17
N LEU A 475 -22.96 33.71 9.99
CA LEU A 475 -22.39 35.05 9.75
C LEU A 475 -21.50 35.48 10.92
N ASP A 476 -21.96 35.30 12.16
CA ASP A 476 -21.16 35.62 13.35
C ASP A 476 -19.89 34.77 13.41
N SER A 477 -20.01 33.49 13.03
CA SER A 477 -18.89 32.54 12.98
C SER A 477 -17.90 32.80 11.84
N SER A 478 -18.34 33.47 10.76
CA SER A 478 -17.51 33.87 9.62
C SER A 478 -17.01 35.32 9.70
N GLY A 479 -17.19 36.00 10.84
CA GLY A 479 -16.75 37.39 11.01
C GLY A 479 -17.55 38.40 10.20
N GLY A 480 -18.79 38.05 9.82
CA GLY A 480 -19.69 38.90 9.03
C GLY A 480 -19.60 38.69 7.52
N GLU A 481 -18.71 37.82 7.04
CA GLU A 481 -18.56 37.56 5.60
C GLU A 481 -19.48 36.42 5.12
N VAL A 482 -20.15 36.63 3.99
CA VAL A 482 -20.95 35.60 3.33
C VAL A 482 -20.00 34.65 2.57
N THR A 483 -20.24 33.34 2.66
CA THR A 483 -19.49 32.34 1.89
C THR A 483 -20.40 31.66 0.87
N ALA A 484 -19.82 31.12 -0.21
CA ALA A 484 -20.58 30.47 -1.28
C ALA A 484 -21.47 29.30 -0.80
N TYR A 485 -21.16 28.71 0.35
CA TYR A 485 -21.95 27.63 0.94
C TYR A 485 -23.24 28.10 1.62
N PHE A 486 -23.40 29.40 1.87
CA PHE A 486 -24.61 29.92 2.51
C PHE A 486 -25.85 29.75 1.63
N SER A 487 -25.67 29.55 0.31
CA SER A 487 -26.76 29.19 -0.59
C SER A 487 -27.46 27.88 -0.17
N LEU A 488 -26.77 26.98 0.52
CA LEU A 488 -27.32 25.70 0.98
C LEU A 488 -28.31 25.83 2.15
N TYR A 489 -28.43 27.01 2.77
CA TYR A 489 -29.50 27.27 3.74
C TYR A 489 -30.88 27.36 3.09
N ASP A 490 -30.94 27.51 1.77
CA ASP A 490 -32.16 27.32 0.99
C ASP A 490 -32.44 25.81 0.82
N PRO A 491 -33.60 25.31 1.33
CA PRO A 491 -33.97 23.90 1.19
C PRO A 491 -34.02 23.40 -0.25
N ASP A 492 -34.41 24.24 -1.21
CA ASP A 492 -34.57 23.84 -2.61
C ASP A 492 -33.20 23.69 -3.29
N ILE A 493 -32.29 24.64 -3.05
CA ILE A 493 -30.91 24.58 -3.54
C ILE A 493 -30.20 23.37 -2.94
N LEU A 494 -30.34 23.17 -1.62
CA LEU A 494 -29.77 22.02 -0.93
C LEU A 494 -30.29 20.70 -1.52
N HIS A 495 -31.60 20.54 -1.64
CA HIS A 495 -32.21 19.32 -2.15
C HIS A 495 -31.72 19.01 -3.58
N ASN A 496 -31.78 20.00 -4.48
CA ASN A 496 -31.34 19.84 -5.87
C ASN A 496 -29.86 19.46 -5.95
N LEU A 497 -29.00 20.11 -5.16
CA LEU A 497 -27.57 19.77 -5.13
C LEU A 497 -27.36 18.34 -4.63
N LEU A 498 -28.05 17.92 -3.56
CA LEU A 498 -27.90 16.56 -3.02
C LEU A 498 -28.30 15.51 -4.05
N VAL A 499 -29.43 15.68 -4.74
CA VAL A 499 -29.88 14.75 -5.80
C VAL A 499 -28.85 14.68 -6.93
N VAL A 500 -28.34 15.82 -7.38
CA VAL A 500 -27.32 15.89 -8.44
C VAL A 500 -26.02 15.19 -8.01
N LEU A 501 -25.54 15.45 -6.79
CA LEU A 501 -24.35 14.77 -6.25
C LEU A 501 -24.55 13.26 -6.18
N ILE A 502 -25.73 12.80 -5.76
CA ILE A 502 -26.06 11.37 -5.73
C ILE A 502 -26.04 10.79 -7.14
N LEU A 503 -26.67 11.43 -8.13
CA LEU A 503 -26.70 10.96 -9.52
C LEU A 503 -25.29 10.84 -10.11
N PHE A 504 -24.43 11.85 -9.90
CA PHE A 504 -23.03 11.78 -10.31
C PHE A 504 -22.27 10.66 -9.58
N SER A 505 -22.55 10.43 -8.30
CA SER A 505 -21.97 9.30 -7.57
C SER A 505 -22.45 7.94 -8.04
N VAL A 506 -23.73 7.77 -8.39
CA VAL A 506 -24.26 6.55 -9.01
C VAL A 506 -23.55 6.30 -10.34
N PHE A 507 -23.40 7.35 -11.17
CA PHE A 507 -22.67 7.26 -12.42
C PHE A 507 -21.19 6.88 -12.21
N GLY A 508 -20.51 7.54 -11.27
CA GLY A 508 -19.12 7.22 -10.90
C GLY A 508 -18.95 5.78 -10.43
N ALA A 509 -19.83 5.32 -9.53
CA ALA A 509 -19.83 3.94 -9.04
C ALA A 509 -20.10 2.92 -10.17
N ALA A 510 -21.01 3.24 -11.10
CA ALA A 510 -21.27 2.39 -12.27
C ALA A 510 -20.04 2.28 -13.19
N MET A 511 -19.34 3.40 -13.41
CA MET A 511 -18.09 3.42 -14.17
C MET A 511 -16.95 2.65 -13.48
N ASN A 512 -16.89 2.68 -12.15
CA ASN A 512 -15.93 1.90 -11.36
C ASN A 512 -16.12 0.38 -11.58
N VAL A 513 -17.37 -0.09 -11.72
CA VAL A 513 -17.65 -1.53 -11.94
C VAL A 513 -17.17 -2.03 -13.30
N LEU A 514 -17.27 -1.20 -14.35
CA LEU A 514 -17.08 -1.63 -15.74
C LEU A 514 -15.75 -2.36 -15.97
N PRO A 515 -14.57 -1.83 -15.58
CA PRO A 515 -13.29 -2.49 -15.84
C PRO A 515 -13.21 -3.92 -15.27
N TYR A 516 -13.88 -4.22 -14.16
CA TYR A 516 -13.83 -5.54 -13.53
C TYR A 516 -14.47 -6.66 -14.37
N PHE A 517 -15.31 -6.33 -15.36
CA PHE A 517 -15.82 -7.35 -16.30
C PHE A 517 -14.70 -7.94 -17.17
N TRP A 518 -13.68 -7.15 -17.50
CA TRP A 518 -12.47 -7.61 -18.21
C TRP A 518 -11.40 -8.22 -17.30
N TYR A 519 -11.63 -8.23 -15.97
CA TYR A 519 -10.72 -8.87 -15.01
C TYR A 519 -10.88 -10.39 -15.03
N ASP A 520 -9.97 -11.12 -15.69
CA ASP A 520 -9.98 -12.58 -15.80
C ASP A 520 -9.00 -13.31 -14.86
N LEU A 521 -8.38 -12.62 -13.89
CA LEU A 521 -7.48 -13.25 -12.91
C LEU A 521 -8.28 -13.95 -11.81
N THR A 522 -8.71 -15.18 -12.09
CA THR A 522 -9.40 -16.04 -11.12
C THR A 522 -8.44 -16.56 -10.05
N GLU A 523 -8.96 -17.06 -8.93
CA GLU A 523 -8.12 -17.70 -7.91
C GLU A 523 -7.41 -18.95 -8.44
N ALA A 524 -8.03 -19.70 -9.37
CA ALA A 524 -7.42 -20.86 -10.01
C ALA A 524 -6.22 -20.43 -10.88
N LYS A 525 -6.42 -19.44 -11.75
CA LYS A 525 -5.36 -18.85 -12.57
C LYS A 525 -4.23 -18.25 -11.73
N GLN A 526 -4.57 -17.58 -10.62
CA GLN A 526 -3.56 -17.09 -9.68
C GLN A 526 -2.75 -18.24 -9.08
N ARG A 527 -3.40 -19.29 -8.58
CA ARG A 527 -2.72 -20.47 -8.03
C ARG A 527 -1.83 -21.15 -9.08
N ALA A 528 -2.30 -21.23 -10.32
CA ALA A 528 -1.54 -21.76 -11.44
C ALA A 528 -0.27 -20.94 -11.71
N ILE A 529 -0.38 -19.61 -11.70
CA ILE A 529 0.76 -18.69 -11.81
C ILE A 529 1.75 -18.91 -10.66
N VAL A 530 1.26 -18.99 -9.42
CA VAL A 530 2.10 -19.22 -8.24
C VAL A 530 2.80 -20.59 -8.31
N ALA A 531 2.10 -21.63 -8.77
CA ALA A 531 2.66 -22.97 -8.96
C ALA A 531 3.83 -22.93 -9.97
N VAL A 532 3.65 -22.28 -11.13
CA VAL A 532 4.72 -22.09 -12.11
C VAL A 532 5.90 -21.31 -11.52
N LEU A 533 5.66 -20.27 -10.73
CA LEU A 533 6.73 -19.51 -10.07
C LEU A 533 7.53 -20.37 -9.09
N LYS A 534 6.88 -21.28 -8.35
CA LYS A 534 7.56 -22.24 -7.46
C LYS A 534 8.41 -23.24 -8.23
N ILE A 535 7.92 -23.76 -9.35
CA ILE A 535 8.68 -24.66 -10.22
C ILE A 535 9.91 -23.94 -10.81
N ARG A 536 9.77 -22.69 -11.24
CA ARG A 536 10.91 -21.89 -11.69
C ARG A 536 11.96 -21.70 -10.59
N ALA A 537 11.51 -21.41 -9.37
CA ALA A 537 12.39 -21.27 -8.21
C ALA A 537 13.10 -22.59 -7.87
N LEU A 538 12.39 -23.73 -7.90
CA LEU A 538 12.95 -25.06 -7.69
C LEU A 538 14.17 -25.31 -8.58
N PHE A 539 14.01 -25.14 -9.90
CA PHE A 539 15.09 -25.37 -10.85
C PHE A 539 16.22 -24.36 -10.72
N GLU A 540 15.93 -23.11 -10.36
CA GLU A 540 16.94 -22.08 -10.11
C GLU A 540 17.76 -22.40 -8.85
N ASP A 541 17.11 -22.79 -7.76
CA ASP A 541 17.75 -23.15 -6.49
C ASP A 541 18.57 -24.44 -6.60
N PHE A 542 18.09 -25.42 -7.38
CA PHE A 542 18.85 -26.61 -7.73
C PHE A 542 20.15 -26.27 -8.45
N GLY A 543 20.08 -25.49 -9.53
CA GLY A 543 21.28 -25.11 -10.30
C GLY A 543 22.25 -24.22 -9.53
N ASN A 544 21.77 -23.53 -8.50
CA ASN A 544 22.60 -22.73 -7.60
C ASN A 544 23.14 -23.52 -6.39
N GLY A 545 22.76 -24.80 -6.23
CA GLY A 545 23.19 -25.65 -5.10
C GLY A 545 22.62 -25.25 -3.74
N VAL A 546 21.49 -24.54 -3.70
CA VAL A 546 20.84 -24.01 -2.47
C VAL A 546 19.45 -24.58 -2.25
N LEU A 547 19.15 -25.72 -2.86
CA LEU A 547 17.82 -26.31 -2.83
C LEU A 547 17.42 -26.78 -1.42
N ASN A 548 16.26 -26.30 -0.97
CA ASN A 548 15.67 -26.64 0.32
C ASN A 548 14.71 -27.84 0.18
N ASP A 549 14.78 -28.79 1.11
CA ASP A 549 13.93 -29.99 1.12
C ASP A 549 12.44 -29.65 1.07
N ARG A 550 11.99 -28.63 1.79
CA ARG A 550 10.56 -28.24 1.81
C ARG A 550 10.07 -27.72 0.47
N ASP A 551 10.87 -26.88 -0.18
CA ASP A 551 10.51 -26.28 -1.46
C ASP A 551 10.60 -27.33 -2.58
N LEU A 552 11.52 -28.30 -2.44
CA LEU A 552 11.59 -29.49 -3.28
C LEU A 552 10.35 -30.36 -3.15
N VAL A 553 9.94 -30.74 -1.93
CA VAL A 553 8.74 -31.56 -1.71
C VAL A 553 7.51 -30.87 -2.29
N GLU A 554 7.29 -29.60 -1.96
CA GLU A 554 6.12 -28.86 -2.44
C GLU A 554 6.08 -28.75 -3.97
N ALA A 555 7.21 -28.45 -4.61
CA ALA A 555 7.24 -28.30 -6.06
C ALA A 555 7.10 -29.64 -6.80
N VAL A 556 7.66 -30.73 -6.28
CA VAL A 556 7.49 -32.08 -6.85
C VAL A 556 6.03 -32.53 -6.70
N GLU A 557 5.38 -32.30 -5.55
CA GLU A 557 3.96 -32.61 -5.36
C GLU A 557 3.06 -31.82 -6.33
N ILE A 558 3.39 -30.56 -6.61
CA ILE A 558 2.70 -29.75 -7.63
C ILE A 558 2.86 -30.38 -9.03
N ILE A 559 4.06 -30.87 -9.37
CA ILE A 559 4.34 -31.47 -10.67
C ILE A 559 3.65 -32.83 -10.81
N ASP A 560 3.70 -33.68 -9.78
CA ASP A 560 3.00 -34.97 -9.77
C ASP A 560 1.48 -34.78 -9.86
N SER A 561 0.92 -33.86 -9.07
CA SER A 561 -0.48 -33.48 -9.18
C SER A 561 -0.82 -32.94 -10.57
N ALA A 562 0.08 -32.19 -11.21
CA ALA A 562 -0.13 -31.70 -12.56
C ALA A 562 -0.16 -32.84 -13.58
N HIS A 563 0.74 -33.81 -13.49
CA HIS A 563 0.72 -35.00 -14.34
C HIS A 563 -0.58 -35.78 -14.21
N GLU A 564 -1.09 -35.96 -12.99
CA GLU A 564 -2.36 -36.66 -12.74
C GLU A 564 -3.58 -35.94 -13.34
N HIS A 565 -3.56 -34.61 -13.39
CA HIS A 565 -4.71 -33.80 -13.77
C HIS A 565 -4.59 -33.19 -15.18
N TYR A 566 -3.47 -33.39 -15.87
CA TYR A 566 -3.25 -32.90 -17.23
C TYR A 566 -4.04 -33.72 -18.26
N ASN A 567 -4.69 -33.05 -19.22
CA ASN A 567 -5.59 -33.64 -20.21
C ASN A 567 -6.81 -34.40 -19.62
N VAL A 568 -7.09 -34.27 -18.33
CA VAL A 568 -8.30 -34.82 -17.72
C VAL A 568 -9.51 -33.93 -18.07
N PRO A 569 -10.66 -34.50 -18.48
CA PRO A 569 -11.83 -33.71 -18.81
C PRO A 569 -12.41 -33.01 -17.58
N VAL A 570 -12.80 -31.75 -17.75
CA VAL A 570 -13.43 -30.94 -16.71
C VAL A 570 -14.76 -31.56 -16.29
N LYS A 571 -14.97 -31.75 -14.98
CA LYS A 571 -16.22 -32.28 -14.44
C LYS A 571 -17.35 -31.26 -14.56
N HIS A 572 -18.54 -31.71 -14.90
CA HIS A 572 -19.72 -30.83 -14.94
C HIS A 572 -20.21 -30.50 -13.52
N ILE A 573 -20.08 -29.24 -13.11
CA ILE A 573 -20.46 -28.79 -11.76
C ILE A 573 -21.96 -28.48 -11.71
N SER A 574 -22.75 -29.29 -10.98
CA SER A 574 -24.18 -29.03 -10.77
C SER A 574 -24.58 -29.01 -9.29
N LYS A 575 -25.55 -28.14 -8.95
CA LYS A 575 -26.18 -28.12 -7.62
C LYS A 575 -27.34 -29.11 -7.48
N THR A 576 -27.63 -29.93 -8.48
CA THR A 576 -28.78 -30.87 -8.46
C THR A 576 -28.71 -31.84 -7.27
N GLY A 577 -27.55 -32.43 -6.98
CA GLY A 577 -27.39 -33.34 -5.82
C GLY A 577 -27.63 -32.65 -4.48
N ILE A 578 -27.27 -31.37 -4.34
CA ILE A 578 -27.57 -30.58 -3.13
C ILE A 578 -29.08 -30.29 -3.03
N LYS A 579 -29.74 -30.02 -4.17
CA LYS A 579 -31.20 -29.81 -4.21
C LYS A 579 -31.94 -31.09 -3.83
N GLN A 580 -31.55 -32.25 -4.37
CA GLN A 580 -32.13 -33.55 -4.04
C GLN A 580 -31.92 -33.91 -2.56
N ALA A 581 -30.71 -33.75 -2.03
CA ALA A 581 -30.46 -33.97 -0.60
C ALA A 581 -31.21 -32.99 0.32
N ARG A 582 -31.57 -31.80 -0.15
CA ARG A 582 -32.42 -30.87 0.61
C ARG A 582 -33.87 -31.32 0.69
N ILE A 583 -34.37 -32.02 -0.33
CA ILE A 583 -35.73 -32.57 -0.36
C ILE A 583 -35.86 -33.71 0.66
N THR A 584 -34.80 -34.49 0.87
CA THR A 584 -34.79 -35.59 1.86
C THR A 584 -34.63 -35.12 3.30
N HIS A 585 -34.40 -33.81 3.55
CA HIS A 585 -34.16 -33.19 4.87
C HIS A 585 -33.04 -33.82 5.73
N ASP A 586 -32.26 -34.75 5.18
CA ASP A 586 -31.14 -35.39 5.87
C ASP A 586 -29.92 -34.45 5.90
N ARG A 587 -29.50 -34.09 7.11
CA ARG A 587 -28.37 -33.19 7.34
C ARG A 587 -27.06 -33.79 6.83
N ASP A 588 -26.88 -35.11 6.91
CA ASP A 588 -25.63 -35.76 6.52
C ASP A 588 -25.56 -35.93 5.00
N ALA A 589 -26.64 -36.33 4.34
CA ALA A 589 -26.73 -36.29 2.87
C ALA A 589 -26.50 -34.87 2.31
N ILE A 590 -27.06 -33.83 2.94
CA ILE A 590 -26.83 -32.43 2.52
C ILE A 590 -25.35 -32.06 2.69
N LYS A 591 -24.71 -32.49 3.77
CA LYS A 591 -23.30 -32.21 4.05
C LYS A 591 -22.39 -32.95 3.06
N ALA A 592 -22.69 -34.20 2.74
CA ALA A 592 -21.99 -35.02 1.75
C ALA A 592 -22.13 -34.42 0.35
N ALA A 593 -23.35 -34.06 -0.09
CA ALA A 593 -23.58 -33.44 -1.39
C ALA A 593 -22.87 -32.08 -1.53
N LYS A 594 -22.82 -31.27 -0.46
CA LYS A 594 -22.04 -30.03 -0.42
C LYS A 594 -20.53 -30.26 -0.41
N LYS A 595 -20.07 -31.39 0.13
CA LYS A 595 -18.65 -31.78 0.09
C LYS A 595 -18.28 -32.19 -1.34
N ALA A 596 -19.01 -33.13 -1.93
CA ALA A 596 -18.82 -33.58 -3.32
C ALA A 596 -18.80 -32.40 -4.32
N TYR A 597 -19.76 -31.47 -4.20
CA TYR A 597 -19.77 -30.25 -5.03
C TYR A 597 -18.51 -29.40 -4.90
N ARG A 598 -17.96 -29.27 -3.68
CA ARG A 598 -16.72 -28.51 -3.43
C ARG A 598 -15.50 -29.28 -3.95
N ASP A 599 -15.50 -30.60 -3.80
CA ASP A 599 -14.42 -31.46 -4.25
C ASP A 599 -14.34 -31.45 -5.79
N ASP A 600 -15.47 -31.51 -6.50
CA ASP A 600 -15.52 -31.37 -7.97
C ASP A 600 -15.07 -29.98 -8.45
N GLN A 601 -15.42 -28.92 -7.70
CA GLN A 601 -14.92 -27.58 -7.98
C GLN A 601 -13.41 -27.49 -7.83
N GLU A 602 -12.85 -28.07 -6.76
CA GLU A 602 -11.41 -28.06 -6.53
C GLU A 602 -10.67 -28.90 -7.57
N PHE A 603 -11.23 -30.06 -7.94
CA PHE A 603 -10.70 -30.92 -9.00
C PHE A 603 -10.58 -30.18 -10.34
N ASN A 604 -11.62 -29.44 -10.74
CA ASN A 604 -11.56 -28.63 -11.95
C ASN A 604 -10.50 -27.52 -11.89
N LYS A 605 -10.22 -26.95 -10.70
CA LYS A 605 -9.11 -26.00 -10.55
C LYS A 605 -7.76 -26.69 -10.71
N GLN A 606 -7.61 -27.92 -10.24
CA GLN A 606 -6.37 -28.69 -10.42
C GLN A 606 -6.10 -28.98 -11.89
N ILE A 607 -7.13 -29.27 -12.70
CA ILE A 607 -6.99 -29.41 -14.16
C ILE A 607 -6.46 -28.11 -14.81
N GLU A 608 -6.99 -26.96 -14.38
CA GLU A 608 -6.51 -25.65 -14.85
C GLU A 608 -5.05 -25.39 -14.44
N ILE A 609 -4.69 -25.68 -13.19
CA ILE A 609 -3.32 -25.54 -12.66
C ILE A 609 -2.36 -26.47 -13.41
N ALA A 610 -2.73 -27.73 -13.60
CA ALA A 610 -1.96 -28.73 -14.32
C ALA A 610 -1.59 -28.26 -15.73
N SER A 611 -2.53 -27.63 -16.44
CA SER A 611 -2.29 -27.09 -17.77
C SER A 611 -1.18 -26.03 -17.78
N PHE A 612 -1.09 -25.17 -16.77
CA PHE A 612 0.00 -24.16 -16.67
C PHE A 612 1.34 -24.81 -16.32
N VAL A 613 1.33 -25.73 -15.35
CA VAL A 613 2.53 -26.44 -14.89
C VAL A 613 3.16 -27.23 -16.04
N MET A 614 2.37 -28.03 -16.75
CA MET A 614 2.86 -28.83 -17.88
C MET A 614 3.37 -27.96 -19.03
N ASN A 615 2.71 -26.83 -19.31
CA ASN A 615 3.18 -25.88 -20.30
C ASN A 615 4.54 -25.25 -19.93
N GLU A 616 4.83 -25.07 -18.63
CA GLU A 616 6.11 -24.57 -18.15
C GLU A 616 7.20 -25.65 -18.24
N LEU A 617 6.92 -26.89 -17.84
CA LEU A 617 7.88 -28.00 -17.90
C LEU A 617 8.34 -28.25 -19.34
N HIS A 618 7.40 -28.29 -20.29
CA HIS A 618 7.68 -28.51 -21.71
C HIS A 618 8.00 -27.22 -22.48
N LYS A 619 8.26 -26.09 -21.82
CA LYS A 619 8.44 -24.80 -22.51
C LYS A 619 9.59 -24.80 -23.52
N PHE A 620 10.67 -25.53 -23.23
CA PHE A 620 11.85 -25.65 -24.08
C PHE A 620 11.72 -26.71 -25.18
N GLU A 621 10.66 -27.53 -25.14
CA GLU A 621 10.33 -28.51 -26.19
C GLU A 621 9.42 -27.89 -27.26
N LYS A 622 8.76 -26.77 -26.95
CA LYS A 622 7.90 -26.07 -27.90
C LYS A 622 8.72 -25.35 -28.97
N PRO A 623 8.19 -25.18 -30.20
CA PRO A 623 8.91 -24.55 -31.31
C PRO A 623 9.50 -23.17 -30.98
N TYR A 624 8.79 -22.36 -30.18
CA TYR A 624 9.29 -21.06 -29.75
C TYR A 624 10.45 -21.19 -28.76
N GLY A 625 10.34 -22.11 -27.79
CA GLY A 625 11.36 -22.31 -26.75
C GLY A 625 12.67 -22.81 -27.34
N ILE A 626 12.59 -23.74 -28.31
CA ILE A 626 13.74 -24.23 -29.09
C ILE A 626 14.44 -23.07 -29.78
N LYS A 627 13.69 -22.23 -30.52
CA LYS A 627 14.27 -21.10 -31.25
C LYS A 627 14.93 -20.08 -30.32
N MET A 628 14.30 -19.77 -29.19
CA MET A 628 14.86 -18.84 -28.20
C MET A 628 16.13 -19.40 -27.55
N LEU A 629 16.15 -20.70 -27.27
CA LEU A 629 17.32 -21.40 -26.72
C LEU A 629 18.47 -21.42 -27.75
N GLU A 630 18.19 -21.66 -29.02
CA GLU A 630 19.18 -21.63 -30.10
C GLU A 630 19.83 -20.23 -30.21
N GLU A 631 19.02 -19.18 -30.36
CA GLU A 631 19.51 -17.80 -30.47
C GLU A 631 20.28 -17.37 -29.20
N SER A 632 19.80 -17.76 -28.01
CA SER A 632 20.46 -17.47 -26.73
C SER A 632 21.79 -18.23 -26.59
N SER A 633 21.83 -19.51 -26.99
CA SER A 633 23.05 -20.32 -26.97
C SER A 633 24.13 -19.76 -27.88
N ILE A 634 23.76 -19.23 -29.05
CA ILE A 634 24.69 -18.54 -29.95
C ILE A 634 25.27 -17.28 -29.28
N ILE A 635 24.47 -16.49 -28.57
CA ILE A 635 24.96 -15.30 -27.87
C ILE A 635 25.87 -15.69 -26.70
N TYR A 636 25.46 -16.68 -25.92
CA TYR A 636 26.21 -17.15 -24.76
C TYR A 636 27.58 -17.72 -25.16
N THR A 637 27.64 -18.54 -26.21
CA THR A 637 28.89 -19.13 -26.72
C THR A 637 29.83 -18.08 -27.34
N ARG A 638 29.29 -17.03 -27.98
CA ARG A 638 30.10 -15.95 -28.55
C ARG A 638 30.72 -15.02 -27.50
N GLY A 639 30.21 -15.04 -26.26
CA GLY A 639 30.73 -14.24 -25.17
C GLY A 639 30.36 -12.76 -25.23
N VAL A 640 30.71 -12.04 -24.17
CA VAL A 640 30.34 -10.62 -23.99
C VAL A 640 30.99 -9.71 -25.05
N GLU A 641 32.22 -10.01 -25.47
CA GLU A 641 32.98 -9.17 -26.40
C GLU A 641 32.37 -9.16 -27.81
N ALA A 642 31.72 -10.27 -28.22
CA ALA A 642 31.06 -10.36 -29.52
C ALA A 642 29.88 -9.38 -29.67
N LEU A 643 29.30 -8.91 -28.56
CA LEU A 643 28.22 -7.91 -28.58
C LEU A 643 28.68 -6.54 -29.12
N LYS A 644 30.00 -6.23 -29.10
CA LYS A 644 30.54 -5.01 -29.71
C LYS A 644 30.38 -4.98 -31.23
N ASN A 645 30.46 -6.15 -31.85
CA ASN A 645 30.48 -6.30 -33.30
C ASN A 645 29.08 -6.47 -33.90
N GLU A 646 28.02 -6.30 -33.09
CA GLU A 646 26.64 -6.42 -33.59
C GLU A 646 26.28 -5.28 -34.55
N ASN A 647 25.89 -5.66 -35.77
CA ASN A 647 25.42 -4.70 -36.76
C ASN A 647 23.97 -4.27 -36.47
N VAL A 648 23.80 -3.04 -35.97
CA VAL A 648 22.50 -2.44 -35.66
C VAL A 648 21.55 -2.40 -36.87
N ALA A 649 22.06 -2.26 -38.09
CA ALA A 649 21.23 -2.26 -39.30
C ALA A 649 20.63 -3.65 -39.56
N GLN A 650 21.43 -4.71 -39.44
CA GLN A 650 20.97 -6.09 -39.56
C GLN A 650 19.95 -6.44 -38.45
N LEU A 651 20.19 -6.03 -37.21
CA LEU A 651 19.23 -6.23 -36.11
C LEU A 651 17.90 -5.51 -36.36
N LYS A 652 17.93 -4.29 -36.93
CA LYS A 652 16.71 -3.56 -37.32
C LYS A 652 15.95 -4.26 -38.45
N GLU A 653 16.66 -4.92 -39.37
CA GLU A 653 16.04 -5.72 -40.42
C GLU A 653 15.37 -6.98 -39.84
N GLN A 654 16.06 -7.72 -38.96
CA GLN A 654 15.49 -8.87 -38.27
C GLN A 654 14.28 -8.48 -37.40
N LEU A 655 14.34 -7.32 -36.74
CA LEU A 655 13.20 -6.76 -36.03
C LEU A 655 12.01 -6.48 -36.97
N ARG A 656 12.26 -6.05 -38.22
CA ARG A 656 11.20 -5.84 -39.23
C ARG A 656 10.59 -7.17 -39.67
N LYS A 657 11.41 -8.20 -39.90
CA LYS A 657 10.96 -9.57 -40.19
C LYS A 657 10.13 -10.14 -39.03
N ALA A 658 10.56 -9.93 -37.79
CA ALA A 658 9.81 -10.31 -36.59
C ALA A 658 8.46 -9.58 -36.47
N LYS A 659 8.39 -8.31 -36.88
CA LYS A 659 7.11 -7.58 -36.94
C LYS A 659 6.12 -8.19 -37.95
N ALA A 660 6.61 -8.87 -39.00
CA ALA A 660 5.79 -9.50 -40.02
C ALA A 660 5.38 -10.96 -39.68
N MET A 661 5.78 -11.50 -38.51
CA MET A 661 5.36 -12.83 -38.07
C MET A 661 3.83 -12.94 -37.92
N PRO A 662 3.27 -14.14 -38.09
CA PRO A 662 1.84 -14.42 -37.89
C PRO A 662 1.32 -13.94 -36.51
N LYS A 663 0.02 -13.65 -36.46
CA LYS A 663 -0.67 -13.11 -35.27
C LYS A 663 -2.07 -13.71 -35.07
N GLY A 664 -2.34 -14.86 -35.70
CA GLY A 664 -3.64 -15.51 -35.69
C GLY A 664 -3.93 -16.24 -34.39
N THR A 665 -2.95 -16.98 -33.85
CA THR A 665 -3.09 -17.77 -32.63
C THR A 665 -2.48 -17.07 -31.39
N TYR A 666 -2.81 -17.55 -30.19
CA TYR A 666 -2.21 -17.03 -28.94
C TYR A 666 -0.69 -17.31 -28.89
N GLU A 667 -0.28 -18.53 -29.25
CA GLU A 667 1.13 -18.94 -29.27
C GLU A 667 1.95 -18.14 -30.28
N GLU A 668 1.38 -17.83 -31.46
CA GLU A 668 2.01 -16.94 -32.45
C GLU A 668 2.22 -15.52 -31.90
N LYS A 669 1.23 -14.99 -31.18
CA LYS A 669 1.31 -13.66 -30.57
C LYS A 669 2.39 -13.59 -29.48
N GLU A 670 2.47 -14.59 -28.60
CA GLU A 670 3.51 -14.65 -27.56
C GLU A 670 4.90 -14.86 -28.17
N THR A 671 5.04 -15.78 -29.14
CA THR A 671 6.31 -15.99 -29.86
C THR A 671 6.79 -14.71 -30.53
N ARG A 672 5.90 -14.03 -31.25
CA ARG A 672 6.20 -12.74 -31.89
C ARG A 672 6.62 -11.69 -30.86
N LYS A 673 5.92 -11.61 -29.73
CA LYS A 673 6.21 -10.65 -28.65
C LYS A 673 7.60 -10.87 -28.07
N GLU A 674 7.96 -12.11 -27.78
CA GLU A 674 9.26 -12.46 -27.21
C GLU A 674 10.41 -12.25 -28.20
N VAL A 675 10.24 -12.63 -29.47
CA VAL A 675 11.24 -12.36 -30.51
C VAL A 675 11.42 -10.85 -30.74
N LEU A 676 10.34 -10.07 -30.72
CA LEU A 676 10.43 -8.61 -30.79
C LEU A 676 11.18 -8.02 -29.57
N ARG A 677 10.95 -8.55 -28.36
CA ARG A 677 11.65 -8.15 -27.14
C ARG A 677 13.14 -8.44 -27.25
N PHE A 678 13.50 -9.64 -27.71
CA PHE A 678 14.87 -10.08 -27.93
C PHE A 678 15.65 -9.11 -28.85
N TYR A 679 15.15 -8.83 -30.06
CA TYR A 679 15.83 -7.93 -30.99
C TYR A 679 15.88 -6.47 -30.50
N ARG A 680 14.83 -5.99 -29.82
CA ARG A 680 14.84 -4.64 -29.22
C ARG A 680 15.89 -4.50 -28.12
N ASN A 681 16.05 -5.52 -27.29
CA ASN A 681 17.07 -5.54 -26.24
C ASN A 681 18.47 -5.50 -26.85
N ARG A 682 18.75 -6.29 -27.89
CA ARG A 682 20.04 -6.29 -28.61
C ARG A 682 20.37 -4.94 -29.25
N ILE A 683 19.42 -4.31 -29.94
CA ILE A 683 19.61 -2.95 -30.51
C ILE A 683 19.93 -1.92 -29.42
N THR A 684 19.29 -2.04 -28.27
CA THR A 684 19.50 -1.12 -27.14
C THR A 684 20.86 -1.37 -26.50
N ALA A 685 21.24 -2.63 -26.33
CA ALA A 685 22.52 -3.06 -25.81
C ALA A 685 23.69 -2.61 -26.70
N ALA A 686 23.60 -2.79 -28.02
CA ALA A 686 24.62 -2.33 -28.97
C ALA A 686 24.87 -0.81 -28.88
N LYS A 687 23.81 -0.01 -28.68
CA LYS A 687 23.96 1.45 -28.43
C LYS A 687 24.67 1.74 -27.11
N TYR A 688 24.38 1.00 -26.05
CA TYR A 688 25.04 1.16 -24.76
C TYR A 688 26.49 0.67 -24.79
N MET A 689 26.79 -0.38 -25.56
CA MET A 689 28.14 -0.88 -25.77
C MET A 689 29.01 0.20 -26.39
N LYS A 690 28.54 0.84 -27.46
CA LYS A 690 29.22 2.00 -28.07
C LYS A 690 29.35 3.19 -27.12
N LYS A 691 28.31 3.46 -26.29
CA LYS A 691 28.28 4.62 -25.38
C LYS A 691 29.23 4.48 -24.18
N TYR A 692 29.26 3.32 -23.54
CA TYR A 692 29.97 3.13 -22.26
C TYR A 692 31.34 2.49 -22.44
N PHE A 693 31.49 1.60 -23.43
CA PHE A 693 32.71 0.83 -23.62
C PHE A 693 33.49 1.31 -24.84
N GLY A 694 32.84 1.66 -25.95
CA GLY A 694 33.54 2.08 -27.17
C GLY A 694 34.58 1.02 -27.54
N ASP A 695 35.86 1.41 -27.60
CA ASP A 695 36.98 0.50 -27.86
C ASP A 695 37.53 -0.19 -26.59
N LYS A 696 37.15 0.25 -25.38
CA LYS A 696 37.62 -0.32 -24.11
C LYS A 696 37.12 -1.75 -23.91
N PRO A 697 37.93 -2.68 -23.37
CA PRO A 697 37.51 -4.06 -23.12
C PRO A 697 36.30 -4.13 -22.16
N VAL A 698 35.38 -5.06 -22.42
CA VAL A 698 34.23 -5.27 -21.53
C VAL A 698 34.63 -6.23 -20.42
N GLN A 699 35.02 -5.69 -19.26
CA GLN A 699 35.34 -6.51 -18.09
C GLN A 699 34.08 -6.83 -17.30
N VAL A 700 33.96 -8.10 -16.87
CA VAL A 700 32.91 -8.53 -15.93
C VAL A 700 33.20 -7.87 -14.58
N PRO A 701 32.28 -7.06 -14.03
CA PRO A 701 32.48 -6.40 -12.76
C PRO A 701 32.63 -7.41 -11.61
N ASP A 702 33.57 -7.15 -10.70
CA ASP A 702 33.69 -7.92 -9.48
C ASP A 702 32.49 -7.64 -8.55
N ARG A 703 31.81 -8.70 -8.14
CA ARG A 703 30.62 -8.63 -7.27
C ARG A 703 30.97 -8.38 -5.80
N THR A 704 32.24 -8.56 -5.41
CA THR A 704 32.70 -8.46 -4.01
C THR A 704 33.14 -7.04 -3.64
N LYS A 705 33.81 -6.34 -4.54
CA LYS A 705 34.36 -4.99 -4.32
C LYS A 705 33.35 -3.95 -3.84
N LEU A 706 32.12 -4.00 -4.35
CA LEU A 706 31.06 -3.11 -3.87
C LEU A 706 30.63 -3.45 -2.43
N THR A 707 30.63 -4.74 -2.08
CA THR A 707 30.33 -5.20 -0.71
C THR A 707 31.42 -4.74 0.26
N GLU A 708 32.68 -4.77 -0.16
CA GLU A 708 33.81 -4.25 0.62
C GLU A 708 33.69 -2.75 0.88
N LEU A 709 33.31 -1.96 -0.13
CA LEU A 709 33.06 -0.53 0.01
C LEU A 709 31.93 -0.25 1.02
N PHE A 710 30.80 -0.96 0.95
CA PHE A 710 29.72 -0.83 1.93
C PHE A 710 30.17 -1.22 3.34
N ASN A 711 31.00 -2.25 3.49
CA ASN A 711 31.55 -2.62 4.79
C ASN A 711 32.46 -1.51 5.35
N ALA A 712 33.26 -0.88 4.48
CA ALA A 712 34.11 0.24 4.88
C ALA A 712 33.30 1.50 5.24
N GLU A 713 32.19 1.77 4.56
CA GLU A 713 31.23 2.83 4.90
C GLU A 713 30.61 2.58 6.28
N ASP A 714 30.13 1.36 6.54
CA ASP A 714 29.53 0.98 7.82
C ASP A 714 30.50 1.17 8.99
N ILE A 715 31.78 0.80 8.81
CA ILE A 715 32.83 1.01 9.81
C ILE A 715 33.05 2.51 10.05
N ASN A 716 33.12 3.31 8.98
CA ASN A 716 33.30 4.75 9.07
C ASN A 716 32.12 5.45 9.78
N GLU A 717 30.88 5.00 9.55
CA GLU A 717 29.70 5.51 10.26
C GLU A 717 29.72 5.12 11.75
N GLU A 718 30.17 3.92 12.09
CA GLU A 718 30.33 3.48 13.48
C GLU A 718 31.38 4.33 14.22
N ASP A 719 32.52 4.60 13.58
CA ASP A 719 33.58 5.45 14.12
C ASP A 719 33.11 6.90 14.28
N MET A 720 32.33 7.42 13.33
CA MET A 720 31.66 8.73 13.45
C MET A 720 30.73 8.79 14.66
N ASN A 721 29.88 7.77 14.87
CA ASN A 721 28.96 7.74 16.00
C ASN A 721 29.71 7.68 17.34
N LYS A 722 30.79 6.88 17.41
CA LYS A 722 31.68 6.85 18.58
C LYS A 722 32.35 8.20 18.81
N ALA A 723 32.78 8.90 17.75
CA ALA A 723 33.36 10.23 17.83
C ALA A 723 32.34 11.28 18.32
N TYR A 724 31.09 11.26 17.84
CA TYR A 724 30.04 12.15 18.36
C TYR A 724 29.68 11.88 19.83
N LYS A 725 29.70 10.61 20.26
CA LYS A 725 29.51 10.27 21.68
C LYS A 725 30.64 10.81 22.54
N ARG A 726 31.90 10.59 22.11
CA ARG A 726 33.09 11.18 22.76
C ARG A 726 33.02 12.70 22.79
N LEU A 727 32.54 13.34 21.71
CA LEU A 727 32.35 14.78 21.65
C LEU A 727 31.35 15.27 22.70
N TYR A 728 30.21 14.58 22.84
CA TYR A 728 29.21 14.90 23.86
C TYR A 728 29.77 14.76 25.28
N ASP A 729 30.49 13.68 25.55
CA ASP A 729 31.11 13.44 26.86
C ASP A 729 32.19 14.49 27.18
N ALA A 730 33.03 14.86 26.19
CA ALA A 730 34.05 15.91 26.33
C ALA A 730 33.44 17.32 26.49
N GLN A 731 32.34 17.61 25.79
CA GLN A 731 31.59 18.87 25.97
C GLN A 731 30.96 18.97 27.36
N LYS A 732 30.43 17.87 27.88
CA LYS A 732 29.90 17.78 29.25
C LYS A 732 31.00 17.93 30.30
N ALA A 733 32.21 17.46 30.01
CA ALA A 733 33.39 17.61 30.86
C ALA A 733 34.08 18.98 30.73
N HIS A 734 33.61 19.86 29.83
CA HIS A 734 34.21 21.16 29.52
C HIS A 734 35.69 21.12 29.04
N ASP A 735 36.15 19.99 28.50
CA ASP A 735 37.50 19.82 27.97
C ASP A 735 37.62 20.41 26.54
N LYS A 736 38.20 21.60 26.42
CA LYS A 736 38.29 22.32 25.14
C LYS A 736 39.30 21.70 24.17
N ASP A 737 40.38 21.10 24.67
CA ASP A 737 41.44 20.54 23.85
C ASP A 737 40.99 19.21 23.24
N GLU A 738 40.31 18.37 24.02
CA GLU A 738 39.75 17.11 23.55
C GLU A 738 38.60 17.35 22.57
N VAL A 739 37.76 18.37 22.80
CA VAL A 739 36.72 18.80 21.84
C VAL A 739 37.33 19.22 20.50
N ALA A 740 38.47 19.92 20.47
CA ALA A 740 39.14 20.32 19.24
C ALA A 740 39.69 19.12 18.47
N LYS A 741 40.32 18.17 19.17
CA LYS A 741 40.82 16.91 18.57
C LYS A 741 39.70 16.07 17.97
N ILE A 742 38.62 15.84 18.73
CA ILE A 742 37.48 15.04 18.27
C ILE A 742 36.78 15.72 17.07
N ARG A 743 36.70 17.06 17.05
CA ARG A 743 36.17 17.79 15.88
C ARG A 743 37.03 17.59 14.63
N ALA A 744 38.35 17.52 14.77
CA ALA A 744 39.25 17.22 13.65
C ALA A 744 39.09 15.78 13.17
N GLU A 745 38.97 14.81 14.09
CA GLU A 745 38.66 13.40 13.77
C GLU A 745 37.35 13.29 12.99
N ILE A 746 36.28 13.95 13.46
CA ILE A 746 34.99 13.99 12.75
C ILE A 746 35.12 14.59 11.35
N LYS A 747 35.99 15.60 11.16
CA LYS A 747 36.22 16.21 9.84
C LYS A 747 36.89 15.22 8.87
N GLU A 748 37.86 14.44 9.33
CA GLU A 748 38.50 13.39 8.52
C GLU A 748 37.53 12.22 8.22
N LEU A 749 36.75 11.78 9.19
CA LEU A 749 35.71 10.76 8.98
C LEU A 749 34.66 11.21 7.94
N LYS A 750 34.27 12.48 7.95
CA LYS A 750 33.39 13.08 6.91
C LYS A 750 34.05 13.17 5.54
N LYS A 751 35.38 13.32 5.48
CA LYS A 751 36.12 13.30 4.21
C LYS A 751 36.16 11.88 3.65
N LYS A 752 36.50 10.89 4.49
CA LYS A 752 36.48 9.47 4.15
C LYS A 752 35.09 9.00 3.70
N GLU A 753 34.02 9.48 4.34
CA GLU A 753 32.63 9.26 3.92
C GLU A 753 32.39 9.70 2.46
N LYS A 754 32.86 10.90 2.08
CA LYS A 754 32.73 11.41 0.70
C LYS A 754 33.55 10.59 -0.31
N GLU A 755 34.74 10.15 0.07
CA GLU A 755 35.61 9.33 -0.77
C GLU A 755 35.02 7.94 -1.02
N LEU A 756 34.51 7.30 0.04
CA LEU A 756 33.79 6.03 -0.04
C LEU A 756 32.54 6.16 -0.93
N ALA A 757 31.72 7.19 -0.73
CA ALA A 757 30.55 7.46 -1.55
C ALA A 757 30.90 7.69 -3.04
N ALA A 758 32.03 8.33 -3.33
CA ALA A 758 32.51 8.51 -4.70
C ALA A 758 32.97 7.18 -5.32
N ALA A 759 33.73 6.36 -4.59
CA ALA A 759 34.19 5.05 -5.04
C ALA A 759 33.01 4.08 -5.28
N GLU A 760 32.03 4.06 -4.37
CA GLU A 760 30.79 3.31 -4.52
C GLU A 760 30.03 3.71 -5.78
N LYS A 761 29.92 5.03 -6.03
CA LYS A 761 29.25 5.52 -7.23
C LYS A 761 29.96 5.06 -8.51
N VAL A 762 31.30 5.03 -8.52
CA VAL A 762 32.07 4.53 -9.67
C VAL A 762 31.82 3.04 -9.89
N GLU A 763 31.92 2.23 -8.84
CA GLU A 763 31.74 0.78 -8.93
C GLU A 763 30.30 0.40 -9.29
N ALA A 764 29.31 1.05 -8.66
CA ALA A 764 27.90 0.88 -8.97
C ALA A 764 27.58 1.28 -10.42
N ASN A 765 28.18 2.36 -10.93
CA ASN A 765 28.04 2.76 -12.33
C ASN A 765 28.68 1.72 -13.27
N SER A 766 29.85 1.19 -12.94
CA SER A 766 30.52 0.12 -13.71
C SER A 766 29.62 -1.10 -13.86
N GLN A 767 29.09 -1.61 -12.75
CA GLN A 767 28.11 -2.71 -12.73
C GLN A 767 26.86 -2.38 -13.56
N THR A 768 26.35 -1.17 -13.42
CA THR A 768 25.19 -0.69 -14.17
C THR A 768 25.45 -0.62 -15.68
N TYR A 769 26.62 -0.14 -16.09
CA TYR A 769 27.00 -0.04 -17.50
C TYR A 769 27.18 -1.42 -18.11
N PHE A 770 27.85 -2.33 -17.40
CA PHE A 770 27.99 -3.73 -17.81
C PHE A 770 26.62 -4.39 -17.97
N ASN A 771 25.77 -4.33 -16.94
CA ASN A 771 24.42 -4.92 -16.99
C ASN A 771 23.59 -4.37 -18.15
N ARG A 772 23.74 -3.08 -18.49
CA ARG A 772 23.00 -2.45 -19.60
C ARG A 772 23.54 -2.84 -20.98
N ALA A 773 24.85 -2.88 -21.14
CA ALA A 773 25.48 -3.19 -22.41
C ALA A 773 25.49 -4.69 -22.71
N CYS A 774 25.52 -5.52 -21.67
CA CYS A 774 25.61 -6.98 -21.76
C CYS A 774 24.29 -7.68 -21.46
N LYS A 775 23.18 -6.94 -21.32
CA LYS A 775 21.85 -7.52 -21.03
C LYS A 775 21.49 -8.72 -21.92
N PRO A 776 21.70 -8.70 -23.25
CA PRO A 776 21.39 -9.85 -24.10
C PRO A 776 22.20 -11.10 -23.74
N TYR A 777 23.46 -10.93 -23.29
CA TYR A 777 24.29 -12.03 -22.83
C TYR A 777 23.82 -12.55 -21.47
N ILE A 778 23.49 -11.66 -20.53
CA ILE A 778 22.98 -12.04 -19.20
C ILE A 778 21.63 -12.78 -19.32
N ASP A 779 20.72 -12.26 -20.14
CA ASP A 779 19.43 -12.89 -20.43
C ASP A 779 19.63 -14.26 -21.10
N ALA A 780 20.59 -14.36 -22.04
CA ALA A 780 20.93 -15.61 -22.72
C ALA A 780 21.56 -16.64 -21.78
N GLU A 781 22.53 -16.26 -20.95
CA GLU A 781 23.13 -17.11 -19.93
C GLU A 781 22.05 -17.66 -18.98
N LYS A 782 21.16 -16.79 -18.51
CA LYS A 782 20.05 -17.19 -17.63
C LYS A 782 19.14 -18.21 -18.31
N LEU A 783 18.78 -17.99 -19.58
CA LEU A 783 17.89 -18.88 -20.32
C LEU A 783 18.54 -20.23 -20.62
N VAL A 784 19.84 -20.24 -20.97
CA VAL A 784 20.61 -21.48 -21.21
C VAL A 784 20.74 -22.28 -19.92
N LYS A 785 21.16 -21.65 -18.81
CA LYS A 785 21.22 -22.31 -17.49
C LYS A 785 19.85 -22.81 -17.04
N GLN A 786 18.80 -22.04 -17.28
CA GLN A 786 17.45 -22.48 -16.97
C GLN A 786 17.07 -23.72 -17.79
N ALA A 787 17.37 -23.76 -19.09
CA ALA A 787 17.11 -24.93 -19.92
C ALA A 787 17.91 -26.15 -19.49
N GLU A 788 19.15 -25.96 -19.02
CA GLU A 788 19.98 -27.00 -18.44
C GLU A 788 19.37 -27.54 -17.15
N ASN A 789 19.04 -26.68 -16.19
CA ASN A 789 18.44 -27.08 -14.91
C ASN A 789 17.14 -27.88 -15.10
N TYR A 790 16.32 -27.55 -16.10
CA TYR A 790 15.07 -28.27 -16.39
C TYR A 790 15.31 -29.72 -16.83
N LYS A 791 16.48 -30.04 -17.40
CA LYS A 791 16.86 -31.42 -17.76
C LYS A 791 17.16 -32.29 -16.53
N HIS A 792 17.47 -31.68 -15.40
CA HIS A 792 17.78 -32.38 -14.15
C HIS A 792 16.51 -32.73 -13.33
N PHE A 793 15.32 -32.71 -13.94
CA PHE A 793 14.08 -33.02 -13.23
C PHE A 793 14.10 -34.43 -12.60
N ASP A 794 14.57 -35.44 -13.33
CA ASP A 794 14.65 -36.82 -12.81
C ASP A 794 15.63 -36.92 -11.62
N GLU A 795 16.73 -36.17 -11.67
CA GLU A 795 17.68 -36.08 -10.55
C GLU A 795 17.04 -35.42 -9.32
N ILE A 796 16.31 -34.32 -9.52
CA ILE A 796 15.58 -33.65 -8.44
C ILE A 796 14.53 -34.60 -7.84
N LYS A 797 13.79 -35.31 -8.69
CA LYS A 797 12.77 -36.26 -8.27
C LYS A 797 13.34 -37.44 -7.49
N SER A 798 14.56 -37.90 -7.81
CA SER A 798 15.21 -38.97 -7.03
C SER A 798 15.45 -38.61 -5.56
N ARG A 799 15.58 -37.31 -5.24
CA ARG A 799 15.79 -36.81 -3.88
C ARG A 799 14.48 -36.60 -3.10
N TYR A 800 13.32 -36.74 -3.77
CA TYR A 800 12.01 -36.42 -3.21
C TYR A 800 11.63 -37.27 -2.00
N GLU A 801 11.70 -38.59 -2.09
CA GLU A 801 11.26 -39.47 -1.00
C GLU A 801 12.07 -39.23 0.29
N GLU A 802 13.40 -39.10 0.14
CA GLU A 802 14.27 -38.80 1.29
C GLU A 802 14.00 -37.40 1.86
N ALA A 803 13.81 -36.39 1.01
CA ALA A 803 13.48 -35.04 1.44
C ALA A 803 12.11 -34.98 2.14
N LYS A 804 11.13 -35.73 1.65
CA LYS A 804 9.80 -35.85 2.25
C LYS A 804 9.88 -36.45 3.65
N VAL A 805 10.63 -37.53 3.83
CA VAL A 805 10.86 -38.12 5.16
C VAL A 805 11.51 -37.12 6.10
N ARG A 806 12.52 -36.37 5.64
CA ARG A 806 13.18 -35.32 6.45
C ARG A 806 12.23 -34.19 6.82
N VAL A 807 11.41 -33.72 5.88
CA VAL A 807 10.40 -32.67 6.12
C VAL A 807 9.33 -33.16 7.09
N GLU A 808 8.79 -34.36 6.91
CA GLU A 808 7.81 -34.96 7.82
C GLU A 808 8.39 -35.18 9.22
N GLU A 809 9.66 -35.60 9.32
CA GLU A 809 10.37 -35.73 10.58
C GLU A 809 10.61 -34.36 11.24
N GLU A 810 11.04 -33.34 10.49
CA GLU A 810 11.18 -31.98 10.98
C GLU A 810 9.84 -31.42 11.48
N GLU A 811 8.75 -31.67 10.76
CA GLU A 811 7.40 -31.28 11.15
C GLU A 811 6.93 -32.04 12.39
N ARG A 812 7.17 -33.35 12.47
CA ARG A 812 6.86 -34.18 13.63
C ARG A 812 7.64 -33.71 14.85
N LEU A 813 8.96 -33.56 14.73
CA LEU A 813 9.82 -33.01 15.79
C LEU A 813 9.40 -31.59 16.17
N ALA A 814 8.94 -30.79 15.22
CA ALA A 814 8.41 -29.46 15.50
C ALA A 814 7.08 -29.51 16.25
N GLN A 815 6.19 -30.44 15.91
CA GLN A 815 4.93 -30.67 16.60
C GLN A 815 5.17 -31.24 17.99
N GLU A 816 6.03 -32.25 18.14
CA GLU A 816 6.43 -32.85 19.41
C GLU A 816 7.10 -31.82 20.32
N LYS A 817 8.03 -31.03 19.79
CA LYS A 817 8.65 -29.93 20.54
C LYS A 817 7.61 -28.88 20.93
N ALA A 818 6.67 -28.53 20.04
CA ALA A 818 5.59 -27.61 20.38
C ALA A 818 4.65 -28.19 21.45
N LEU A 819 4.42 -29.51 21.44
CA LEU A 819 3.58 -30.22 22.39
C LEU A 819 4.28 -30.39 23.75
N ALA A 820 5.58 -30.65 23.75
CA ALA A 820 6.44 -30.72 24.93
C ALA A 820 6.64 -29.34 25.57
N GLU A 821 6.89 -28.30 24.76
CA GLU A 821 6.91 -26.91 25.24
C GLU A 821 5.55 -26.51 25.82
N LYS A 822 4.44 -26.92 25.20
CA LYS A 822 3.10 -26.73 25.75
C LYS A 822 2.90 -27.49 27.07
N ALA A 823 3.32 -28.75 27.15
CA ALA A 823 3.17 -29.56 28.37
C ALA A 823 4.05 -29.07 29.53
N ALA A 824 5.30 -28.69 29.26
CA ALA A 824 6.20 -28.07 30.24
C ALA A 824 5.63 -26.74 30.75
N ARG A 825 5.05 -25.94 29.85
CA ARG A 825 4.37 -24.68 30.22
C ARG A 825 3.07 -24.91 30.99
N ASP A 826 2.29 -25.93 30.67
CA ASP A 826 1.09 -26.29 31.43
C ASP A 826 1.46 -26.70 32.87
N LYS A 827 2.60 -27.39 33.04
CA LYS A 827 3.15 -27.76 34.36
C LYS A 827 3.63 -26.53 35.14
N GLU A 828 4.41 -25.64 34.52
CA GLU A 828 4.88 -24.38 35.15
C GLU A 828 3.70 -23.46 35.54
N ASN A 829 2.67 -23.38 34.69
CA ASN A 829 1.44 -22.63 34.98
C ASN A 829 0.62 -23.25 36.11
N ALA A 830 0.59 -24.58 36.22
CA ALA A 830 -0.03 -25.27 37.35
C ALA A 830 0.71 -24.95 38.66
N GLU A 831 2.04 -24.95 38.65
CA GLU A 831 2.89 -24.58 39.79
C GLU A 831 2.69 -23.12 40.21
N LYS A 832 2.67 -22.17 39.26
CA LYS A 832 2.40 -20.75 39.53
C LYS A 832 0.99 -20.52 40.08
N ARG A 833 -0.01 -21.28 39.62
CA ARG A 833 -1.39 -21.23 40.16
C ARG A 833 -1.46 -21.82 41.56
N ALA A 834 -0.75 -22.91 41.83
CA ALA A 834 -0.63 -23.50 43.16
C ALA A 834 0.06 -22.52 44.13
N ALA A 835 1.17 -21.91 43.73
CA ALA A 835 1.88 -20.89 44.52
C ALA A 835 1.00 -19.67 44.82
N LYS A 836 0.25 -19.14 43.84
CA LYS A 836 -0.71 -18.04 44.06
C LYS A 836 -1.87 -18.43 44.98
N LYS A 837 -2.33 -19.68 44.93
CA LYS A 837 -3.35 -20.20 45.88
C LYS A 837 -2.78 -20.28 47.30
N ALA A 838 -1.58 -20.85 47.46
CA ALA A 838 -0.89 -20.94 48.75
C ALA A 838 -0.66 -19.54 49.38
N LEU A 839 -0.21 -18.57 48.58
CA LEU A 839 -0.04 -17.17 49.02
C LEU A 839 -1.36 -16.48 49.41
N LYS A 840 -2.47 -16.83 48.74
CA LYS A 840 -3.81 -16.35 49.12
C LYS A 840 -4.30 -17.01 50.41
N GLU A 841 -4.05 -18.30 50.60
CA GLU A 841 -4.40 -19.03 51.82
C GLU A 841 -3.56 -18.56 53.03
N GLU A 842 -2.26 -18.31 52.87
CA GLU A 842 -1.43 -17.69 53.89
C GLU A 842 -1.93 -16.30 54.29
N LYS A 843 -2.31 -15.47 53.31
CA LYS A 843 -2.90 -14.14 53.58
C LYS A 843 -4.26 -14.24 54.29
N LYS A 844 -5.04 -15.29 54.01
CA LYS A 844 -6.33 -15.55 54.65
C LYS A 844 -6.14 -16.05 56.10
N ASN A 845 -5.18 -16.94 56.33
CA ASN A 845 -4.82 -17.44 57.67
C ASN A 845 -4.20 -16.35 58.55
N LYS A 846 -3.39 -15.42 57.99
CA LYS A 846 -2.91 -14.23 58.70
C LYS A 846 -4.02 -13.24 59.05
N LYS A 847 -5.12 -13.22 58.30
CA LYS A 847 -6.31 -12.41 58.60
C LYS A 847 -7.23 -13.02 59.65
N ASN A 848 -7.23 -14.34 59.83
CA ASN A 848 -8.02 -15.03 60.87
C ASN A 848 -7.28 -15.18 62.22
N LYS A 849 -5.98 -14.84 62.27
CA LYS A 849 -5.17 -14.81 63.51
C LYS A 849 -5.02 -13.40 64.11
N LYS A 850 -5.63 -12.39 63.49
CA LYS A 850 -5.89 -11.06 64.05
C LYS A 850 -7.38 -10.96 64.30
#